data_AF-A0A4Q5TAR2-F1
#
_entry.id   AF-A0A4Q5TAR2-F1
#
_cell.length_a   1.000
_cell.length_b   1.000
_cell.length_c   1.000
_cell.angle_alpha   90.00
_cell.angle_beta   90.00
_cell.angle_gamma   90.00
#
_symmetry.space_group_name_H-M   'P 1'
#
loop_
_entity.id
_entity.type
_entity.pdbx_description
1 polymer ?
#
loop_
_entity_poly.entity_id
_entity_poly.type
_entity_poly.pdbx_seq_one_letter_code
_entity_poly.pdbx_strand_id
1 'polypeptide(L)'
;MRKFTVAILTVIAFLSPFLLHAQMEFVENKGQWHSNVQYKGSFNTGAFFLENKGFTVALHNAEDIANVAAIMHGHKADGSANKAVATMPADGKLKVRSFGYKVRFLGASEKLGSIPDKALPTHNNYIIGKDSSKWGSNCRVFEAVTYKEIYPNIDIRYYSQGGILKYDFIVKPGGNPDFIAMEYVGPKSISLKEKELVIATPVGEVKELYPYTYQSGTGKNEAVDCKYVVKGNVVSFKVGKYDPKSTLIIDPSIIFSSFTGSTADNWGYTATPGPDGSLFAGGISFGTGYPVSPGAFDVTYGGGPSEGNFPGYDIAIFKFSANGARRIYATYLGGTGNEQPHSMIADAQGNLVIAGRSNSSDYPALNNFGTGGLYDIVITKLNATGSGLLGSVKIGGSGDDGVNIRPKYPVTSPSAVSLRRNYGDDARSEVIMDGSNNIYLASATQSTDFFTRNAVQPAIGGAQDGVILKLNSNLSNVLFSTYFGGSANDACFVASISPTTGDLYIAGGTESANLPGNKTGVIGPAFNTSGTVVPDGFVTQLKSDGSAITRTTYLGTIGIDLVYGLKFDKFGYPYVMGTTTGNWPVVNATFQNPNTKQFISKLQPDLSGFVYSTVFGSGTSVPNISPIAFLVDRCENVYVSGWGGGINDSQGYSTGSTSGMPQVNPLTGIPPADGADFFFFVLERDANSQLFGSRFGQNGGLGDHVDGGTS
;
A
#
# COMPACT_ATOMS: atom_id res chain seq x y z
N MET A 1 61.47 14.09 10.61
CA MET A 1 60.76 14.05 9.33
C MET A 1 59.44 13.32 9.53
N ARG A 2 58.35 13.91 9.02
CA ARG A 2 56.96 13.43 8.91
C ARG A 2 56.12 13.32 10.19
N LYS A 3 55.28 14.35 10.33
CA LYS A 3 54.09 14.47 11.18
C LYS A 3 53.04 13.42 10.77
N PHE A 4 52.46 12.72 11.74
CA PHE A 4 51.14 12.11 11.60
C PHE A 4 50.20 12.80 12.58
N THR A 5 49.26 13.55 12.01
CA THR A 5 48.14 14.17 12.71
C THR A 5 47.06 13.10 12.85
N VAL A 6 46.76 12.67 14.07
CA VAL A 6 45.56 11.89 14.37
C VAL A 6 44.40 12.88 14.42
N ALA A 7 43.60 12.93 13.35
CA ALA A 7 42.32 13.61 13.36
C ALA A 7 41.29 12.66 13.98
N ILE A 8 40.96 12.88 15.25
CA ILE A 8 39.79 12.31 15.90
C ILE A 8 38.57 12.96 15.24
N LEU A 9 37.92 12.23 14.34
CA LEU A 9 36.68 12.64 13.71
C LEU A 9 35.53 12.33 14.68
N THR A 10 35.30 13.23 15.64
CA THR A 10 34.09 13.20 16.46
C THR A 10 32.92 13.64 15.59
N VAL A 11 32.27 12.69 14.92
CA VAL A 11 30.97 12.91 14.29
C VAL A 11 29.95 13.02 15.41
N ILE A 12 29.81 14.22 15.97
CA ILE A 12 28.62 14.60 16.74
C ILE A 12 27.52 14.76 15.69
N ALA A 13 26.84 13.65 15.37
CA ALA A 13 25.55 13.69 14.71
C ALA A 13 24.62 14.47 15.65
N PHE A 14 24.27 15.69 15.27
CA PHE A 14 23.13 16.37 15.85
C PHE A 14 21.89 15.55 15.50
N LEU A 15 21.53 14.62 16.39
CA LEU A 15 20.20 14.07 16.51
C LEU A 15 19.26 15.25 16.80
N SER A 16 18.74 15.87 15.74
CA SER A 16 17.54 16.68 15.87
C SER A 16 16.43 15.72 16.31
N PRO A 17 15.77 15.93 17.45
CA PRO A 17 14.63 15.10 17.80
C PRO A 17 13.58 15.28 16.71
N PHE A 18 13.24 14.20 16.01
CA PHE A 18 12.02 14.13 15.23
C PHE A 18 10.86 14.36 16.21
N LEU A 19 10.44 15.61 16.35
CA LEU A 19 9.16 15.93 16.95
C LEU A 19 8.10 15.26 16.07
N LEU A 20 7.39 14.27 16.62
CA LEU A 20 6.12 13.83 16.09
C LEU A 20 5.23 15.08 15.96
N HIS A 21 5.08 15.60 14.74
CA HIS A 21 4.14 16.67 14.50
C HIS A 21 2.75 16.06 14.46
N ALA A 22 1.89 16.46 15.40
CA ALA A 22 0.49 16.08 15.36
C ALA A 22 -0.11 16.55 14.02
N GLN A 23 -0.90 15.67 13.39
CA GLN A 23 -1.63 15.98 12.17
C GLN A 23 -2.58 17.15 12.44
N MET A 24 -2.63 18.12 11.54
CA MET A 24 -3.55 19.25 11.70
C MET A 24 -4.97 18.80 11.43
N GLU A 25 -5.82 18.98 12.43
CA GLU A 25 -7.24 18.64 12.40
C GLU A 25 -8.09 19.87 12.06
N PHE A 26 -9.21 19.70 11.35
CA PHE A 26 -10.16 20.76 11.05
C PHE A 26 -11.40 20.61 11.94
N VAL A 27 -11.52 21.49 12.92
CA VAL A 27 -12.65 21.51 13.84
C VAL A 27 -13.74 22.43 13.30
N GLU A 28 -14.98 21.95 13.22
CA GLU A 28 -16.12 22.74 12.74
C GLU A 28 -16.45 23.91 13.67
N ASN A 29 -16.79 25.07 13.10
CA ASN A 29 -17.24 26.23 13.85
C ASN A 29 -18.77 26.17 14.08
N LYS A 30 -19.17 26.04 15.34
CA LYS A 30 -20.56 26.11 15.81
C LYS A 30 -20.91 27.43 16.51
N GLY A 31 -20.01 28.43 16.44
CA GLY A 31 -20.16 29.75 17.07
C GLY A 31 -19.00 30.13 18.00
N GLN A 32 -18.10 29.19 18.29
CA GLN A 32 -16.96 29.42 19.18
C GLN A 32 -15.93 30.42 18.63
N TRP A 33 -15.88 30.60 17.30
CA TRP A 33 -15.00 31.58 16.65
C TRP A 33 -15.78 32.62 15.85
N HIS A 34 -15.08 33.50 15.15
CA HIS A 34 -15.71 34.52 14.31
C HIS A 34 -16.58 33.86 13.22
N SER A 35 -17.73 34.47 12.89
CA SER A 35 -18.75 33.90 11.99
C SER A 35 -18.25 33.62 10.57
N ASN A 36 -17.19 34.31 10.14
CA ASN A 36 -16.56 34.09 8.84
C ASN A 36 -15.78 32.77 8.76
N VAL A 37 -15.43 32.17 9.91
CA VAL A 37 -14.67 30.91 9.98
C VAL A 37 -15.63 29.75 9.90
N GLN A 38 -15.37 28.79 9.02
CA GLN A 38 -16.10 27.53 8.92
C GLN A 38 -15.39 26.41 9.70
N TYR A 39 -14.05 26.37 9.61
CA TYR A 39 -13.22 25.38 10.30
C TYR A 39 -11.94 26.02 10.83
N LYS A 40 -11.43 25.51 11.94
CA LYS A 40 -10.12 25.89 12.48
C LYS A 40 -9.20 24.68 12.54
N GLY A 41 -7.98 24.83 12.03
CA GLY A 41 -6.87 23.92 12.30
C GLY A 41 -5.77 24.57 13.11
N SER A 42 -5.10 23.80 13.97
CA SER A 42 -4.04 24.32 14.85
C SER A 42 -2.72 23.60 14.58
N PHE A 43 -1.61 24.32 14.71
CA PHE A 43 -0.25 23.79 14.63
C PHE A 43 0.61 24.40 15.74
N ASN A 44 1.81 23.86 15.97
CA ASN A 44 2.63 24.18 17.15
C ASN A 44 2.88 25.68 17.37
N THR A 45 2.97 26.45 16.28
CA THR A 45 3.26 27.88 16.31
C THR A 45 2.10 28.71 15.76
N GLY A 46 0.87 28.20 15.75
CA GLY A 46 -0.25 28.99 15.22
C GLY A 46 -1.54 28.23 14.91
N ALA A 47 -2.35 28.83 14.04
CA ALA A 47 -3.61 28.25 13.57
C ALA A 47 -3.99 28.76 12.18
N PHE A 48 -4.75 27.94 11.45
CA PHE A 48 -5.46 28.31 10.23
C PHE A 48 -6.95 28.38 10.49
N PHE A 49 -7.61 29.33 9.84
CA PHE A 49 -9.05 29.53 9.89
C PHE A 49 -9.56 29.50 8.46
N LEU A 50 -10.23 28.41 8.09
CA LEU A 50 -10.84 28.27 6.77
C LEU A 50 -12.11 29.12 6.72
N GLU A 51 -12.21 29.94 5.68
CA GLU A 51 -13.34 30.81 5.41
C GLU A 51 -13.92 30.48 4.03
N ASN A 52 -15.09 31.01 3.70
CA ASN A 52 -15.71 30.73 2.40
C ASN A 52 -14.82 31.18 1.23
N LYS A 53 -14.20 32.36 1.29
CA LYS A 53 -13.44 32.96 0.17
C LYS A 53 -11.94 33.04 0.43
N GLY A 54 -11.40 32.03 1.11
CA GLY A 54 -9.97 31.95 1.44
C GLY A 54 -9.75 31.50 2.87
N PHE A 55 -8.68 31.96 3.49
CA PHE A 55 -8.33 31.55 4.85
C PHE A 55 -7.52 32.61 5.57
N THR A 56 -7.52 32.55 6.90
CA THR A 56 -6.68 33.38 7.76
C THR A 56 -5.65 32.50 8.47
N VAL A 57 -4.42 32.99 8.61
CA VAL A 57 -3.32 32.31 9.30
C VAL A 57 -2.91 33.16 10.48
N ALA A 58 -2.87 32.57 11.68
CA ALA A 58 -2.24 33.15 12.85
C ALA A 58 -0.91 32.43 13.08
N LEU A 59 0.16 33.21 13.22
CA LEU A 59 1.53 32.74 13.49
C LEU A 59 2.05 33.33 14.79
N HIS A 60 2.80 32.54 15.52
CA HIS A 60 3.58 32.95 16.68
C HIS A 60 5.07 32.80 16.36
N ASN A 61 5.90 33.67 16.93
CA ASN A 61 7.33 33.53 16.82
C ASN A 61 7.79 32.23 17.51
N ALA A 62 8.49 31.38 16.75
CA ALA A 62 8.85 30.04 17.21
C ALA A 62 9.76 30.05 18.45
N GLU A 63 10.69 31.02 18.53
CA GLU A 63 11.59 31.18 19.68
C GLU A 63 10.81 31.61 20.93
N ASP A 64 9.86 32.54 20.79
CA ASP A 64 9.02 32.97 21.91
C ASP A 64 8.17 31.80 22.44
N ILE A 65 7.58 30.98 21.56
CA ILE A 65 6.82 29.78 21.95
C ILE A 65 7.71 28.73 22.63
N ALA A 66 8.92 28.50 22.10
CA ALA A 66 9.89 27.59 22.72
C ALA A 66 10.31 28.07 24.12
N ASN A 67 10.50 29.39 24.30
CA ASN A 67 10.83 29.99 25.60
C ASN A 67 9.68 29.86 26.60
N VAL A 68 8.43 30.05 26.16
CA VAL A 68 7.25 29.81 27.02
C VAL A 68 7.22 28.35 27.47
N ALA A 69 7.40 27.39 26.54
CA ALA A 69 7.42 25.97 26.87
C ALA A 69 8.56 25.62 27.83
N ALA A 70 9.77 26.16 27.62
CA ALA A 70 10.93 25.95 28.48
C ALA A 70 10.69 26.41 29.92
N ILE A 71 10.10 27.60 30.09
CA ILE A 71 9.77 28.16 31.41
C ILE A 71 8.66 27.35 32.11
N MET A 72 7.62 26.95 31.37
CA MET A 72 6.49 26.21 31.94
C MET A 72 6.85 24.76 32.31
N HIS A 73 7.83 24.16 31.63
CA HIS A 73 8.24 22.77 31.85
C HIS A 73 9.58 22.62 32.59
N GLY A 74 10.23 23.73 33.00
CA GLY A 74 11.47 23.69 33.80
C GLY A 74 12.68 23.10 33.07
N HIS A 75 12.67 23.12 31.73
CA HIS A 75 13.71 22.54 30.89
C HIS A 75 14.38 23.60 29.99
N LYS A 76 15.59 23.31 29.49
CA LYS A 76 16.31 24.19 28.55
C LYS A 76 15.67 24.11 27.16
N ALA A 77 15.43 25.24 26.51
CA ALA A 77 14.75 25.33 25.21
C ALA A 77 15.46 24.56 24.06
N ASP A 78 16.75 24.23 24.19
CA ASP A 78 17.55 23.60 23.13
C ASP A 78 18.38 22.36 23.57
N GLY A 79 18.23 21.88 24.82
CA GLY A 79 18.99 20.74 25.33
C GLY A 79 20.51 20.94 25.51
N SER A 80 21.04 22.15 25.30
CA SER A 80 22.49 22.40 25.39
C SER A 80 23.01 22.54 26.84
N ALA A 81 24.20 21.99 27.11
CA ALA A 81 24.80 22.02 28.45
C ALA A 81 25.21 23.43 28.92
N ASN A 82 25.48 24.37 28.00
CA ASN A 82 26.23 25.61 28.29
C ASN A 82 25.41 26.93 28.26
N LYS A 83 24.07 26.89 28.14
CA LYS A 83 23.21 28.08 28.33
C LYS A 83 22.42 28.02 29.65
N ALA A 84 22.19 29.21 30.22
CA ALA A 84 21.38 29.40 31.42
C ALA A 84 19.92 28.95 31.21
N VAL A 85 19.29 28.41 32.26
CA VAL A 85 17.87 28.03 32.25
C VAL A 85 17.02 29.29 31.98
N ALA A 86 16.07 29.21 31.05
CA ALA A 86 15.14 30.30 30.80
C ALA A 86 14.31 30.56 32.07
N THR A 87 14.44 31.74 32.66
CA THR A 87 13.71 32.15 33.87
C THR A 87 12.60 33.12 33.52
N MET A 88 11.56 33.16 34.36
CA MET A 88 10.50 34.15 34.22
C MET A 88 11.09 35.57 34.22
N PRO A 89 10.66 36.44 33.30
CA PRO A 89 11.04 37.85 33.32
C PRO A 89 10.69 38.52 34.66
N ALA A 90 11.49 39.51 35.07
CA ALA A 90 11.32 40.20 36.35
C ALA A 90 9.97 40.93 36.50
N ASP A 91 9.31 41.26 35.39
CA ASP A 91 7.97 41.86 35.37
C ASP A 91 6.83 40.83 35.41
N GLY A 92 7.17 39.54 35.47
CA GLY A 92 6.24 38.42 35.51
C GLY A 92 5.48 38.18 34.20
N LYS A 93 5.85 38.84 33.09
CA LYS A 93 5.09 38.80 31.83
C LYS A 93 5.89 38.17 30.70
N LEU A 94 5.38 37.06 30.18
CA LEU A 94 5.88 36.45 28.95
C LEU A 94 5.33 37.21 27.73
N LYS A 95 6.21 37.61 26.83
CA LYS A 95 5.84 38.27 25.56
C LYS A 95 5.96 37.27 24.43
N VAL A 96 4.87 37.07 23.69
CA VAL A 96 4.85 36.23 22.48
C VAL A 96 4.51 37.11 21.29
N ARG A 97 5.48 37.32 20.40
CA ARG A 97 5.25 38.01 19.13
C ARG A 97 4.37 37.15 18.25
N SER A 98 3.27 37.73 17.79
CA SER A 98 2.27 37.03 16.98
C SER A 98 1.89 37.89 15.78
N PHE A 99 1.52 37.24 14.68
CA PHE A 99 1.16 37.90 13.45
C PHE A 99 0.06 37.13 12.73
N GLY A 100 -0.98 37.82 12.29
CA GLY A 100 -2.05 37.25 11.48
C GLY A 100 -1.98 37.77 10.04
N TYR A 101 -2.10 36.91 9.05
CA TYR A 101 -2.34 37.31 7.67
C TYR A 101 -3.52 36.57 7.06
N LYS A 102 -4.08 37.15 6.00
CA LYS A 102 -5.24 36.59 5.30
C LYS A 102 -4.90 36.30 3.85
N VAL A 103 -5.41 35.20 3.34
CA VAL A 103 -5.42 34.88 1.91
C VAL A 103 -6.85 34.98 1.43
N ARG A 104 -7.08 35.82 0.41
CA ARG A 104 -8.39 36.00 -0.23
C ARG A 104 -8.35 35.44 -1.64
N PHE A 105 -9.36 34.67 -1.99
CA PHE A 105 -9.56 34.17 -3.35
C PHE A 105 -10.34 35.21 -4.16
N LEU A 106 -9.62 35.96 -5.00
CA LEU A 106 -10.19 37.05 -5.78
C LEU A 106 -11.10 36.49 -6.88
N GLY A 107 -12.37 36.90 -6.88
CA GLY A 107 -13.36 36.41 -7.84
C GLY A 107 -14.01 35.07 -7.45
N ALA A 108 -13.81 34.60 -6.21
CA ALA A 108 -14.45 33.40 -5.71
C ALA A 108 -15.98 33.50 -5.67
N SER A 109 -16.68 32.39 -5.92
CA SER A 109 -18.14 32.32 -6.00
C SER A 109 -18.85 32.76 -4.71
N GLU A 110 -20.08 33.27 -4.83
CA GLU A 110 -20.90 33.72 -3.69
C GLU A 110 -21.64 32.58 -2.96
N LYS A 111 -21.91 31.46 -3.65
CA LYS A 111 -22.58 30.27 -3.09
C LYS A 111 -21.57 29.13 -2.95
N LEU A 112 -20.97 29.00 -1.78
CA LEU A 112 -19.96 28.00 -1.51
C LEU A 112 -20.47 26.98 -0.49
N GLY A 113 -20.28 25.70 -0.80
CA GLY A 113 -20.54 24.60 0.12
C GLY A 113 -19.23 23.89 0.44
N SER A 114 -18.93 23.74 1.73
CA SER A 114 -17.84 22.90 2.21
C SER A 114 -18.32 21.47 2.43
N ILE A 115 -17.51 20.51 2.00
CA ILE A 115 -17.69 19.08 2.23
C ILE A 115 -16.52 18.64 3.10
N PRO A 116 -16.74 18.43 4.41
CA PRO A 116 -15.72 17.84 5.26
C PRO A 116 -15.54 16.36 4.89
N ASP A 117 -14.33 15.85 5.03
CA ASP A 117 -13.91 14.51 4.66
C ASP A 117 -13.05 13.90 5.79
N LYS A 118 -13.04 12.58 5.91
CA LYS A 118 -12.33 11.84 6.97
C LYS A 118 -12.65 12.34 8.37
N ALA A 119 -13.91 12.16 8.79
CA ALA A 119 -14.34 12.51 10.14
C ALA A 119 -13.64 11.65 11.20
N LEU A 120 -13.13 12.28 12.25
CA LEU A 120 -12.59 11.58 13.41
C LEU A 120 -13.72 11.15 14.35
N PRO A 121 -13.55 10.04 15.08
CA PRO A 121 -14.54 9.57 16.05
C PRO A 121 -14.65 10.49 17.28
N THR A 122 -13.64 11.33 17.52
CA THR A 122 -13.59 12.30 18.61
C THR A 122 -14.25 13.62 18.25
N HIS A 123 -14.65 14.38 19.26
CA HIS A 123 -15.21 15.72 19.12
C HIS A 123 -14.68 16.64 20.21
N ASN A 124 -14.73 17.95 19.95
CA ASN A 124 -14.30 18.97 20.90
C ASN A 124 -15.50 19.72 21.49
N ASN A 125 -15.38 20.10 22.77
CA ASN A 125 -16.29 21.01 23.44
C ASN A 125 -15.50 22.27 23.82
N TYR A 126 -16.04 23.45 23.50
CA TYR A 126 -15.43 24.74 23.77
C TYR A 126 -16.31 25.55 24.72
N ILE A 127 -15.73 26.00 25.83
CA ILE A 127 -16.35 26.90 26.81
C ILE A 127 -15.44 28.13 26.91
N ILE A 128 -15.62 29.08 25.98
CA ILE A 128 -14.71 30.23 25.85
C ILE A 128 -15.27 31.42 26.61
N GLY A 129 -14.73 31.66 27.80
CA GLY A 129 -15.12 32.80 28.65
C GLY A 129 -16.56 32.74 29.14
N LYS A 130 -17.06 33.87 29.64
CA LYS A 130 -18.41 33.99 30.23
C LYS A 130 -19.55 34.15 29.22
N ASP A 131 -19.23 34.39 27.95
CA ASP A 131 -20.22 34.56 26.88
C ASP A 131 -20.63 33.19 26.33
N SER A 132 -21.84 32.74 26.69
CA SER A 132 -22.36 31.44 26.28
C SER A 132 -22.59 31.33 24.76
N SER A 133 -22.66 32.44 24.02
CA SER A 133 -22.73 32.40 22.55
C SER A 133 -21.43 31.91 21.90
N LYS A 134 -20.32 31.92 22.65
CA LYS A 134 -19.02 31.37 22.24
C LYS A 134 -18.81 29.93 22.69
N TRP A 135 -19.82 29.32 23.30
CA TRP A 135 -19.76 27.92 23.69
C TRP A 135 -20.19 27.04 22.52
N GLY A 136 -19.43 25.98 22.25
CA GLY A 136 -19.72 25.04 21.17
C GLY A 136 -19.56 23.62 21.70
N SER A 137 -20.61 22.82 21.61
CA SER A 137 -20.58 21.41 22.04
C SER A 137 -20.59 20.46 20.85
N ASN A 138 -19.96 19.30 21.02
CA ASN A 138 -19.85 18.25 20.01
C ASN A 138 -19.34 18.80 18.66
N CYS A 139 -18.35 19.70 18.68
CA CYS A 139 -17.73 20.19 17.45
C CYS A 139 -16.95 19.05 16.82
N ARG A 140 -17.44 18.54 15.70
CA ARG A 140 -16.81 17.46 14.93
C ARG A 140 -15.45 17.89 14.37
N VAL A 141 -14.62 16.88 14.16
CA VAL A 141 -13.24 17.03 13.73
C VAL A 141 -13.02 16.23 12.45
N PHE A 142 -12.30 16.81 11.49
CA PHE A 142 -12.08 16.23 10.16
C PHE A 142 -10.60 16.32 9.77
N GLU A 143 -10.12 15.40 8.94
CA GLU A 143 -8.74 15.48 8.42
C GLU A 143 -8.62 16.23 7.08
N ALA A 144 -9.74 16.45 6.38
CA ALA A 144 -9.77 17.22 5.14
C ALA A 144 -11.10 17.97 4.97
N VAL A 145 -11.09 19.06 4.19
CA VAL A 145 -12.28 19.84 3.85
C VAL A 145 -12.19 20.30 2.39
N THR A 146 -13.23 20.05 1.60
CA THR A 146 -13.31 20.49 0.19
C THR A 146 -14.36 21.59 0.02
N TYR A 147 -13.99 22.72 -0.55
CA TYR A 147 -14.94 23.75 -1.00
C TYR A 147 -15.21 23.55 -2.49
N LYS A 148 -16.48 23.30 -2.83
CA LYS A 148 -16.89 23.12 -4.23
C LYS A 148 -17.14 24.45 -4.92
N GLU A 149 -16.86 24.49 -6.22
CA GLU A 149 -17.14 25.63 -7.10
C GLU A 149 -16.56 26.95 -6.54
N ILE A 150 -15.34 26.88 -5.95
CA ILE A 150 -14.65 28.08 -5.46
C ILE A 150 -14.44 29.09 -6.59
N TYR A 151 -14.20 28.58 -7.80
CA TYR A 151 -14.41 29.26 -9.07
C TYR A 151 -15.26 28.34 -9.97
N PRO A 152 -15.84 28.84 -11.08
CA PRO A 152 -16.59 27.98 -12.00
C PRO A 152 -15.80 26.75 -12.43
N ASN A 153 -16.33 25.56 -12.13
CA ASN A 153 -15.72 24.24 -12.35
C ASN A 153 -14.39 24.01 -11.62
N ILE A 154 -14.08 24.75 -10.56
CA ILE A 154 -12.87 24.56 -9.74
C ILE A 154 -13.27 24.33 -8.30
N ASP A 155 -12.82 23.22 -7.72
CA ASP A 155 -12.93 22.96 -6.28
C ASP A 155 -11.57 23.21 -5.61
N ILE A 156 -11.55 23.45 -4.30
CA ILE A 156 -10.31 23.47 -3.49
C ILE A 156 -10.43 22.50 -2.33
N ARG A 157 -9.44 21.64 -2.14
CA ARG A 157 -9.39 20.64 -1.08
C ARG A 157 -8.25 20.93 -0.12
N TYR A 158 -8.55 21.18 1.15
CA TYR A 158 -7.58 21.37 2.22
C TYR A 158 -7.35 20.07 3.00
N TYR A 159 -6.09 19.79 3.34
CA TYR A 159 -5.72 18.63 4.17
C TYR A 159 -4.39 18.90 4.90
N SER A 160 -4.00 18.02 5.82
CA SER A 160 -2.71 18.12 6.50
C SER A 160 -1.71 17.08 6.00
N GLN A 161 -0.45 17.51 5.85
CA GLN A 161 0.68 16.64 5.59
C GLN A 161 1.84 17.02 6.53
N GLY A 162 2.26 16.11 7.41
CA GLY A 162 3.36 16.37 8.35
C GLY A 162 3.15 17.57 9.30
N GLY A 163 1.89 17.88 9.66
CA GLY A 163 1.55 19.06 10.49
C GLY A 163 1.50 20.38 9.72
N ILE A 164 1.72 20.35 8.40
CA ILE A 164 1.62 21.51 7.50
C ILE A 164 0.26 21.47 6.79
N LEU A 165 -0.36 22.64 6.57
CA LEU A 165 -1.56 22.76 5.74
C LEU A 165 -1.18 22.61 4.27
N LYS A 166 -1.87 21.73 3.55
CA LYS A 166 -1.82 21.59 2.10
C LYS A 166 -3.19 21.88 1.49
N TYR A 167 -3.18 22.29 0.22
CA TYR A 167 -4.39 22.48 -0.56
C TYR A 167 -4.18 22.03 -2.01
N ASP A 168 -5.18 21.37 -2.58
CA ASP A 168 -5.23 21.01 -4.00
C ASP A 168 -6.31 21.85 -4.69
N PHE A 169 -5.99 22.47 -5.84
CA PHE A 169 -7.01 22.97 -6.75
C PHE A 169 -7.41 21.87 -7.73
N ILE A 170 -8.70 21.55 -7.76
CA ILE A 170 -9.30 20.52 -8.62
C ILE A 170 -10.05 21.25 -9.74
N VAL A 171 -9.38 21.45 -10.86
CA VAL A 171 -9.96 22.11 -12.04
C VAL A 171 -10.66 21.04 -12.88
N LYS A 172 -11.98 20.95 -12.77
CA LYS A 172 -12.82 20.00 -13.51
C LYS A 172 -12.89 20.39 -14.99
N PRO A 173 -13.31 19.48 -15.89
CA PRO A 173 -13.46 19.80 -17.31
C PRO A 173 -14.24 21.10 -17.55
N GLY A 174 -13.68 22.00 -18.35
CA GLY A 174 -14.23 23.34 -18.60
C GLY A 174 -13.92 24.40 -17.53
N GLY A 175 -13.18 24.08 -16.47
CA GLY A 175 -12.64 25.06 -15.52
C GLY A 175 -11.44 25.81 -16.09
N ASN A 176 -11.29 27.09 -15.71
CA ASN A 176 -10.17 27.92 -16.15
C ASN A 176 -9.21 28.23 -14.98
N PRO A 177 -8.00 27.64 -14.92
CA PRO A 177 -7.05 27.86 -13.84
C PRO A 177 -6.56 29.30 -13.75
N ASP A 178 -6.70 30.12 -14.80
CA ASP A 178 -6.37 31.55 -14.77
C ASP A 178 -7.27 32.35 -13.82
N PHE A 179 -8.41 31.79 -13.40
CA PHE A 179 -9.26 32.39 -12.37
C PHE A 179 -8.68 32.25 -10.97
N ILE A 180 -7.70 31.37 -10.76
CA ILE A 180 -7.10 31.15 -9.44
C ILE A 180 -6.18 32.32 -9.11
N ALA A 181 -6.66 33.22 -8.26
CA ALA A 181 -5.93 34.38 -7.78
C ALA A 181 -6.02 34.50 -6.24
N MET A 182 -4.88 34.37 -5.58
CA MET A 182 -4.74 34.38 -4.13
C MET A 182 -4.09 35.67 -3.67
N GLU A 183 -4.87 36.59 -3.11
CA GLU A 183 -4.38 37.85 -2.54
C GLU A 183 -3.93 37.62 -1.08
N TYR A 184 -2.66 37.83 -0.80
CA TYR A 184 -2.10 37.80 0.55
C TYR A 184 -2.19 39.21 1.17
N VAL A 185 -2.91 39.33 2.28
CA VAL A 185 -3.12 40.59 2.99
C VAL A 185 -2.43 40.52 4.34
N GLY A 186 -1.48 41.43 4.56
CA GLY A 186 -0.71 41.54 5.80
C GLY A 186 0.79 41.26 5.68
N PRO A 187 1.27 40.21 4.97
CA PRO A 187 2.69 39.88 4.94
C PRO A 187 3.55 41.06 4.46
N LYS A 188 4.81 41.11 4.90
CA LYS A 188 5.77 42.17 4.51
C LYS A 188 6.06 42.13 3.01
N SER A 189 6.21 40.93 2.47
CA SER A 189 6.41 40.70 1.04
C SER A 189 6.05 39.26 0.67
N ILE A 190 5.67 39.09 -0.59
CA ILE A 190 5.50 37.80 -1.25
C ILE A 190 6.52 37.77 -2.40
N SER A 191 7.32 36.71 -2.48
CA SER A 191 8.36 36.61 -3.50
C SER A 191 8.62 35.16 -3.90
N LEU A 192 9.31 34.97 -5.03
CA LEU A 192 9.80 33.66 -5.44
C LEU A 192 11.29 33.56 -5.19
N LYS A 193 11.73 32.51 -4.50
CA LYS A 193 13.14 32.19 -4.29
C LYS A 193 13.34 30.72 -4.61
N GLU A 194 14.29 30.40 -5.51
CA GLU A 194 14.59 29.01 -5.90
C GLU A 194 13.34 28.22 -6.34
N LYS A 195 12.39 28.92 -6.98
CA LYS A 195 11.07 28.43 -7.43
C LYS A 195 10.04 28.18 -6.30
N GLU A 196 10.40 28.35 -5.03
CA GLU A 196 9.47 28.31 -3.90
C GLU A 196 8.77 29.67 -3.71
N LEU A 197 7.55 29.65 -3.19
CA LEU A 197 6.85 30.86 -2.75
C LEU A 197 7.27 31.19 -1.32
N VAL A 198 7.80 32.40 -1.10
CA VAL A 198 8.24 32.89 0.21
C VAL A 198 7.32 34.02 0.66
N ILE A 199 6.66 33.81 1.80
CA ILE A 199 5.77 34.75 2.47
C ILE A 199 6.51 35.29 3.70
N ALA A 200 7.06 36.51 3.60
CA ALA A 200 7.81 37.13 4.68
C ALA A 200 6.87 37.79 5.69
N THR A 201 6.98 37.44 6.97
CA THR A 201 6.16 38.02 8.05
C THR A 201 7.04 38.66 9.14
N PRO A 202 6.47 39.48 10.04
CA PRO A 202 7.20 39.98 11.22
C PRO A 202 7.71 38.91 12.18
N VAL A 203 7.18 37.68 12.12
CA VAL A 203 7.48 36.60 13.07
C VAL A 203 8.21 35.40 12.44
N GLY A 204 8.55 35.47 11.14
CA GLY A 204 9.24 34.41 10.40
C GLY A 204 8.84 34.38 8.92
N GLU A 205 9.43 33.47 8.17
CA GLU A 205 9.06 33.18 6.77
C GLU A 205 8.19 31.92 6.70
N VAL A 206 7.15 31.95 5.87
CA VAL A 206 6.41 30.75 5.44
C VAL A 206 6.81 30.43 4.01
N LYS A 207 7.08 29.16 3.71
CA LYS A 207 7.48 28.70 2.39
C LYS A 207 6.48 27.69 1.84
N GLU A 208 6.11 27.83 0.58
CA GLU A 208 5.38 26.81 -0.18
C GLU A 208 6.29 26.28 -1.30
N LEU A 209 6.38 24.96 -1.40
CA LEU A 209 7.20 24.26 -2.40
C LEU A 209 6.69 24.52 -3.83
N TYR A 210 7.55 24.26 -4.83
CA TYR A 210 7.16 24.34 -6.23
C TYR A 210 5.93 23.44 -6.51
N PRO A 211 4.89 23.95 -7.20
CA PRO A 211 3.64 23.22 -7.32
C PRO A 211 3.82 22.03 -8.26
N TYR A 212 3.48 20.84 -7.78
CA TYR A 212 3.32 19.68 -8.66
C TYR A 212 1.95 19.77 -9.34
N THR A 213 1.78 19.43 -10.62
CA THR A 213 0.48 19.55 -11.30
C THR A 213 0.32 18.42 -12.30
N TYR A 214 -0.87 17.84 -12.39
CA TYR A 214 -1.15 16.76 -13.34
C TYR A 214 -2.58 16.76 -13.86
N GLN A 215 -2.83 16.12 -15.01
CA GLN A 215 -4.19 15.84 -15.49
C GLN A 215 -4.65 14.43 -15.15
N SER A 216 -5.89 14.29 -14.69
CA SER A 216 -6.58 13.03 -14.39
C SER A 216 -7.82 12.92 -15.29
N GLY A 217 -7.99 11.77 -15.96
CA GLY A 217 -9.12 11.54 -16.87
C GLY A 217 -8.87 10.52 -17.99
N THR A 218 -7.60 10.21 -18.28
CA THR A 218 -7.18 9.30 -19.37
C THR A 218 -6.39 8.08 -18.85
N GLY A 219 -6.46 7.79 -17.55
CA GLY A 219 -5.73 6.69 -16.92
C GLY A 219 -4.29 7.01 -16.51
N LYS A 220 -3.70 8.08 -17.06
CA LYS A 220 -2.38 8.60 -16.65
C LYS A 220 -2.51 9.95 -15.97
N ASN A 221 -1.80 10.15 -14.87
CA ASN A 221 -1.52 11.48 -14.34
C ASN A 221 -0.46 12.12 -15.25
N GLU A 222 -0.88 12.88 -16.26
CA GLU A 222 0.06 13.60 -17.12
C GLU A 222 0.55 14.85 -16.40
N ALA A 223 1.83 14.88 -16.02
CA ALA A 223 2.41 16.05 -15.40
C ALA A 223 2.31 17.26 -16.32
N VAL A 224 1.76 18.37 -15.80
CA VAL A 224 1.67 19.64 -16.50
C VAL A 224 2.61 20.60 -15.80
N ASP A 225 3.50 21.25 -16.55
CA ASP A 225 4.37 22.28 -15.97
C ASP A 225 3.50 23.37 -15.34
N CYS A 226 3.78 23.72 -14.10
CA CYS A 226 3.02 24.72 -13.36
C CYS A 226 3.99 25.50 -12.49
N LYS A 227 3.84 26.81 -12.43
CA LYS A 227 4.65 27.67 -11.57
C LYS A 227 3.84 28.79 -10.96
N TYR A 228 4.27 29.23 -9.79
CA TYR A 228 3.74 30.45 -9.19
C TYR A 228 4.07 31.67 -10.07
N VAL A 229 3.12 32.59 -10.14
CA VAL A 229 3.28 33.94 -10.65
C VAL A 229 2.86 34.91 -9.56
N VAL A 230 3.80 35.74 -9.11
CA VAL A 230 3.59 36.76 -8.08
C VAL A 230 3.49 38.12 -8.75
N LYS A 231 2.39 38.84 -8.54
CA LYS A 231 2.19 40.24 -8.94
C LYS A 231 1.75 41.05 -7.73
N GLY A 232 2.66 41.84 -7.17
CA GLY A 232 2.42 42.52 -5.90
C GLY A 232 2.20 41.51 -4.79
N ASN A 233 1.01 41.50 -4.20
CA ASN A 233 0.60 40.56 -3.16
C ASN A 233 -0.34 39.44 -3.67
N VAL A 234 -0.55 39.35 -4.99
CA VAL A 234 -1.40 38.32 -5.60
C VAL A 234 -0.52 37.19 -6.16
N VAL A 235 -0.82 35.97 -5.74
CA VAL A 235 -0.23 34.73 -6.25
C VAL A 235 -1.24 34.05 -7.17
N SER A 236 -0.77 33.64 -8.33
CA SER A 236 -1.54 32.88 -9.32
C SER A 236 -0.67 31.75 -9.86
N PHE A 237 -1.25 30.88 -10.67
CA PHE A 237 -0.53 29.81 -11.34
C PHE A 237 -0.38 30.12 -12.83
N LYS A 238 0.81 29.90 -13.37
CA LYS A 238 0.99 29.75 -14.82
C LYS A 238 1.08 28.26 -15.12
N VAL A 239 -0.06 27.73 -15.56
CA VAL A 239 -0.18 26.35 -16.02
C VAL A 239 0.31 26.27 -17.47
N GLY A 240 1.10 25.23 -17.77
CA GLY A 240 1.55 24.87 -19.10
C GLY A 240 0.40 24.39 -19.98
N LYS A 241 0.72 23.81 -21.13
CA LYS A 241 -0.31 23.24 -22.01
C LYS A 241 -0.98 22.05 -21.32
N TYR A 242 -2.30 22.06 -21.27
CA TYR A 242 -3.14 20.98 -20.72
C TYR A 242 -4.41 20.80 -21.58
N ASP A 243 -5.05 19.64 -21.49
CA ASP A 243 -6.35 19.34 -22.11
C ASP A 243 -7.52 19.86 -21.26
N PRO A 244 -8.30 20.87 -21.71
CA PRO A 244 -9.40 21.43 -20.92
C PRO A 244 -10.59 20.47 -20.72
N LYS A 245 -10.59 19.30 -21.38
CA LYS A 245 -11.62 18.26 -21.21
C LYS A 245 -11.27 17.26 -20.09
N SER A 246 -10.07 17.33 -19.55
CA SER A 246 -9.58 16.47 -18.47
C SER A 246 -9.49 17.26 -17.16
N THR A 247 -9.59 16.57 -16.02
CA THR A 247 -9.44 17.24 -14.72
C THR A 247 -7.98 17.60 -14.52
N LEU A 248 -7.65 18.82 -14.10
CA LEU A 248 -6.29 19.24 -13.75
C LEU A 248 -6.21 19.42 -12.24
N ILE A 249 -5.22 18.77 -11.60
CA ILE A 249 -4.94 18.87 -10.17
C ILE A 249 -3.66 19.67 -9.98
N ILE A 250 -3.71 20.74 -9.19
CA ILE A 250 -2.57 21.62 -8.89
C ILE A 250 -2.20 21.50 -7.40
N ASP A 251 -0.90 21.29 -7.15
CA ASP A 251 -0.13 21.10 -5.91
C ASP A 251 -0.35 19.85 -5.03
N PRO A 252 -0.46 18.61 -5.57
CA PRO A 252 -0.55 17.41 -4.74
C PRO A 252 0.80 16.98 -4.15
N SER A 253 0.77 16.19 -3.07
CA SER A 253 1.96 15.77 -2.32
C SER A 253 2.14 14.25 -2.19
N ILE A 254 3.38 13.75 -2.19
CA ILE A 254 3.74 12.36 -1.82
C ILE A 254 3.26 12.06 -0.40
N ILE A 255 2.52 10.97 -0.21
CA ILE A 255 1.81 10.72 1.05
C ILE A 255 2.79 10.36 2.19
N PHE A 256 3.72 9.40 2.01
CA PHE A 256 4.90 9.16 2.89
C PHE A 256 5.84 8.04 2.38
N SER A 257 6.99 7.89 3.04
CA SER A 257 7.82 6.67 3.13
C SER A 257 8.37 6.58 4.56
N SER A 258 8.48 5.38 5.13
CA SER A 258 8.95 5.18 6.51
C SER A 258 9.75 3.88 6.65
N PHE A 259 10.53 3.78 7.73
CA PHE A 259 11.22 2.55 8.14
C PHE A 259 10.46 1.89 9.30
N THR A 260 10.63 0.57 9.48
CA THR A 260 10.07 -0.17 10.62
C THR A 260 10.65 0.35 11.94
N GLY A 261 11.94 0.71 11.95
CA GLY A 261 12.68 1.05 13.16
C GLY A 261 12.99 -0.16 14.05
N SER A 262 12.85 -1.37 13.51
CA SER A 262 13.19 -2.61 14.22
C SER A 262 14.68 -2.70 14.48
N THR A 263 15.05 -3.15 15.67
CA THR A 263 16.44 -3.52 15.99
C THR A 263 16.73 -5.00 15.72
N ALA A 264 15.68 -5.82 15.58
CA ALA A 264 15.78 -7.18 15.07
C ALA A 264 15.70 -7.15 13.54
N ASP A 265 16.38 -8.09 12.88
CA ASP A 265 16.20 -8.27 11.44
C ASP A 265 14.73 -8.63 11.15
N ASN A 266 14.17 -8.04 10.09
CA ASN A 266 12.79 -8.22 9.72
C ASN A 266 12.61 -8.09 8.21
N TRP A 267 11.82 -8.98 7.60
CA TRP A 267 11.66 -9.03 6.14
C TRP A 267 10.19 -8.88 5.74
N GLY A 268 9.93 -8.16 4.65
CA GLY A 268 8.58 -7.85 4.18
C GLY A 268 8.01 -8.91 3.24
N TYR A 269 6.70 -9.16 3.34
CA TYR A 269 5.99 -10.18 2.56
C TYR A 269 4.73 -9.66 1.87
N THR A 270 3.91 -8.89 2.58
CA THR A 270 2.59 -8.51 2.07
C THR A 270 2.16 -7.17 2.64
N ALA A 271 1.32 -6.45 1.91
CA ALA A 271 0.73 -5.19 2.36
C ALA A 271 -0.69 -5.05 1.85
N THR A 272 -1.53 -4.32 2.59
CA THR A 272 -2.91 -4.06 2.18
C THR A 272 -3.38 -2.70 2.71
N PRO A 273 -4.19 -1.94 1.96
CA PRO A 273 -4.77 -0.69 2.47
C PRO A 273 -5.92 -0.97 3.45
N GLY A 274 -6.06 -0.12 4.45
CA GLY A 274 -7.25 -0.02 5.28
C GLY A 274 -8.34 0.87 4.65
N PRO A 275 -9.60 0.76 5.12
CA PRO A 275 -10.73 1.51 4.55
C PRO A 275 -10.65 3.04 4.77
N ASP A 276 -9.86 3.49 5.75
CA ASP A 276 -9.57 4.89 6.05
C ASP A 276 -8.33 5.43 5.29
N GLY A 277 -7.74 4.60 4.43
CA GLY A 277 -6.49 4.87 3.73
C GLY A 277 -5.24 4.55 4.55
N SER A 278 -5.37 3.97 5.75
CA SER A 278 -4.24 3.38 6.49
C SER A 278 -3.51 2.33 5.66
N LEU A 279 -2.26 2.06 6.02
CA LEU A 279 -1.47 1.00 5.38
C LEU A 279 -1.16 -0.08 6.40
N PHE A 280 -1.49 -1.32 6.07
CA PHE A 280 -0.99 -2.49 6.77
C PHE A 280 0.21 -3.05 6.02
N ALA A 281 1.27 -3.39 6.76
CA ALA A 281 2.43 -4.08 6.24
C ALA A 281 2.70 -5.32 7.10
N GLY A 282 2.94 -6.45 6.45
CA GLY A 282 3.14 -7.75 7.06
C GLY A 282 4.45 -8.37 6.58
N GLY A 283 5.13 -9.02 7.52
CA GLY A 283 6.41 -9.65 7.29
C GLY A 283 6.76 -10.63 8.39
N ILE A 284 8.03 -10.98 8.50
CA ILE A 284 8.57 -11.80 9.58
C ILE A 284 9.61 -11.02 10.38
N SER A 285 9.79 -11.38 11.65
CA SER A 285 10.84 -10.85 12.53
C SER A 285 11.65 -12.00 13.12
N PHE A 286 12.98 -11.87 13.14
CA PHE A 286 13.92 -12.92 13.55
C PHE A 286 14.36 -12.82 15.03
N GLY A 287 13.62 -12.09 15.85
CA GLY A 287 13.98 -11.90 17.25
C GLY A 287 13.26 -10.76 17.95
N THR A 288 13.61 -10.60 19.23
CA THR A 288 13.21 -9.46 20.05
C THR A 288 13.83 -8.16 19.50
N GLY A 289 13.01 -7.17 19.18
CA GLY A 289 13.48 -5.89 18.67
C GLY A 289 12.54 -5.25 17.65
N TYR A 290 11.55 -6.00 17.14
CA TYR A 290 10.44 -5.39 16.42
C TYR A 290 9.72 -4.43 17.36
N PRO A 291 9.39 -3.20 16.92
CA PRO A 291 8.98 -2.16 17.82
C PRO A 291 7.47 -2.27 18.08
N VAL A 292 7.03 -3.35 18.72
CA VAL A 292 5.63 -3.60 19.08
C VAL A 292 5.04 -2.45 19.91
N SER A 293 3.73 -2.25 19.80
CA SER A 293 3.01 -1.23 20.58
C SER A 293 2.54 -1.80 21.93
N PRO A 294 2.66 -1.06 23.04
CA PRO A 294 2.04 -1.46 24.29
C PRO A 294 0.53 -1.70 24.13
N GLY A 295 0.04 -2.85 24.60
CA GLY A 295 -1.37 -3.25 24.44
C GLY A 295 -1.75 -3.77 23.06
N ALA A 296 -0.77 -3.96 22.16
CA ALA A 296 -0.97 -4.78 20.96
C ALA A 296 -1.23 -6.25 21.33
N PHE A 297 -1.78 -7.01 20.38
CA PHE A 297 -2.19 -8.39 20.58
C PHE A 297 -1.06 -9.25 21.16
N ASP A 298 0.11 -9.22 20.51
CA ASP A 298 1.31 -9.84 21.04
C ASP A 298 2.50 -8.88 20.99
N VAL A 299 3.13 -8.75 22.15
CA VAL A 299 4.31 -7.91 22.38
C VAL A 299 5.56 -8.75 22.67
N THR A 300 5.40 -10.07 22.68
CA THR A 300 6.48 -11.03 22.92
C THR A 300 6.80 -11.72 21.61
N TYR A 301 8.08 -11.86 21.32
CA TYR A 301 8.55 -12.71 20.24
C TYR A 301 8.60 -14.15 20.76
N GLY A 302 7.81 -15.04 20.16
CA GLY A 302 7.77 -16.46 20.49
C GLY A 302 8.93 -17.21 19.82
N GLY A 303 9.13 -16.95 18.53
CA GLY A 303 10.20 -17.51 17.71
C GLY A 303 10.07 -19.00 17.48
N GLY A 304 11.04 -19.57 16.76
CA GLY A 304 10.99 -20.98 16.37
C GLY A 304 12.35 -21.65 16.23
N PRO A 305 12.36 -22.95 15.84
CA PRO A 305 13.60 -23.63 15.52
C PRO A 305 14.29 -22.95 14.33
N SER A 306 15.63 -22.93 14.35
CA SER A 306 16.41 -22.46 13.21
C SER A 306 16.10 -23.29 11.95
N GLU A 307 15.95 -22.60 10.82
CA GLU A 307 15.83 -23.25 9.52
C GLU A 307 17.00 -22.86 8.63
N GLY A 308 17.81 -23.86 8.27
CA GLY A 308 19.07 -23.61 7.58
C GLY A 308 19.99 -22.71 8.41
N ASN A 309 20.36 -21.56 7.86
CA ASN A 309 21.23 -20.58 8.52
C ASN A 309 20.46 -19.46 9.22
N PHE A 310 19.13 -19.50 9.22
CA PHE A 310 18.29 -18.44 9.78
C PHE A 310 17.76 -18.87 11.15
N PRO A 311 17.73 -17.97 12.14
CA PRO A 311 17.04 -18.24 13.40
C PRO A 311 15.54 -18.39 13.15
N GLY A 312 14.79 -18.83 14.16
CA GLY A 312 13.34 -18.85 14.06
C GLY A 312 12.74 -17.47 13.79
N TYR A 313 11.45 -17.44 13.46
CA TYR A 313 10.78 -16.21 13.05
C TYR A 313 9.26 -16.25 13.27
N ASP A 314 8.70 -15.09 13.66
CA ASP A 314 7.25 -14.89 13.82
C ASP A 314 6.72 -13.92 12.78
N ILE A 315 5.41 -13.97 12.52
CA ILE A 315 4.73 -12.91 11.76
C ILE A 315 4.84 -11.59 12.53
N ALA A 316 5.15 -10.52 11.82
CA ALA A 316 5.24 -9.17 12.36
C ALA A 316 4.39 -8.22 11.51
N ILE A 317 3.49 -7.46 12.17
CA ILE A 317 2.51 -6.58 11.52
C ILE A 317 2.71 -5.14 11.95
N PHE A 318 2.64 -4.22 10.99
CA PHE A 318 2.43 -2.79 11.20
C PHE A 318 1.08 -2.33 10.68
N LYS A 319 0.47 -1.37 11.38
CA LYS A 319 -0.54 -0.46 10.82
C LYS A 319 -0.03 0.97 10.91
N PHE A 320 0.00 1.68 9.78
CA PHE A 320 0.34 3.10 9.68
C PHE A 320 -0.91 3.95 9.45
N SER A 321 -0.88 5.21 9.88
CA SER A 321 -1.91 6.20 9.53
C SER A 321 -1.98 6.39 8.02
N ALA A 322 -3.08 6.97 7.52
CA ALA A 322 -3.25 7.15 6.08
C ALA A 322 -2.19 8.05 5.41
N ASN A 323 -1.55 8.91 6.20
CA ASN A 323 -0.41 9.73 5.78
C ASN A 323 0.95 9.16 6.23
N GLY A 324 0.96 7.97 6.85
CA GLY A 324 2.11 7.26 7.40
C GLY A 324 2.99 8.00 8.40
N ALA A 325 2.57 9.18 8.85
CA ALA A 325 3.29 9.95 9.86
C ALA A 325 3.24 9.27 11.24
N ARG A 326 2.29 8.36 11.46
CA ARG A 326 2.12 7.66 12.73
C ARG A 326 2.02 6.16 12.49
N ARG A 327 2.77 5.40 13.27
CA ARG A 327 2.43 4.01 13.53
C ARG A 327 1.21 3.96 14.45
N ILE A 328 0.13 3.33 13.99
CA ILE A 328 -1.07 3.07 14.79
C ILE A 328 -0.80 1.93 15.76
N TYR A 329 -0.35 0.77 15.25
CA TYR A 329 0.14 -0.32 16.08
C TYR A 329 1.22 -1.14 15.38
N ALA A 330 1.97 -1.91 16.18
CA ALA A 330 2.79 -3.02 15.72
C ALA A 330 2.63 -4.20 16.67
N THR A 331 2.62 -5.42 16.14
CA THR A 331 2.41 -6.65 16.91
C THR A 331 3.21 -7.80 16.30
N TYR A 332 3.59 -8.77 17.13
CA TYR A 332 3.90 -10.12 16.65
C TYR A 332 2.60 -10.92 16.47
N LEU A 333 2.72 -12.06 15.79
CA LEU A 333 1.70 -13.09 15.70
C LEU A 333 2.40 -14.44 15.47
N GLY A 334 2.46 -15.27 16.50
CA GLY A 334 3.18 -16.55 16.41
C GLY A 334 3.08 -17.38 17.67
N GLY A 335 3.80 -18.51 17.66
CA GLY A 335 3.96 -19.41 18.80
C GLY A 335 5.44 -19.72 19.04
N THR A 336 5.75 -20.96 19.40
CA THR A 336 7.12 -21.47 19.64
C THR A 336 7.78 -22.10 18.40
N GLY A 337 7.11 -22.00 17.26
CA GLY A 337 7.54 -22.42 15.94
C GLY A 337 7.76 -21.23 14.99
N ASN A 338 7.75 -21.51 13.69
CA ASN A 338 7.96 -20.53 12.63
C ASN A 338 6.64 -20.17 11.95
N GLU A 339 6.39 -18.87 11.84
CA GLU A 339 5.21 -18.30 11.20
C GLU A 339 5.56 -17.32 10.09
N GLN A 340 4.80 -17.38 9.00
CA GLN A 340 5.05 -16.56 7.82
C GLN A 340 3.73 -16.04 7.23
N PRO A 341 3.58 -14.72 6.99
CA PRO A 341 2.39 -14.18 6.38
C PRO A 341 2.52 -14.27 4.86
N HIS A 342 1.43 -14.64 4.19
CA HIS A 342 1.39 -14.73 2.74
C HIS A 342 0.55 -13.60 2.15
N SER A 343 -0.62 -13.33 2.73
CA SER A 343 -1.58 -12.39 2.18
C SER A 343 -2.38 -11.73 3.29
N MET A 344 -2.83 -10.48 3.07
CA MET A 344 -3.64 -9.73 4.03
C MET A 344 -4.75 -8.95 3.34
N ILE A 345 -5.88 -8.80 4.04
CA ILE A 345 -6.97 -7.93 3.62
C ILE A 345 -7.65 -7.27 4.82
N ALA A 346 -7.97 -5.99 4.70
CA ALA A 346 -8.72 -5.26 5.73
C ALA A 346 -10.23 -5.22 5.39
N ASP A 347 -11.08 -5.40 6.40
CA ASP A 347 -12.52 -5.19 6.23
C ASP A 347 -12.91 -3.71 6.34
N ALA A 348 -14.18 -3.38 6.04
CA ALA A 348 -14.68 -2.01 6.09
C ALA A 348 -14.66 -1.38 7.50
N GLN A 349 -14.52 -2.19 8.56
CA GLN A 349 -14.38 -1.73 9.93
C GLN A 349 -12.90 -1.52 10.31
N GLY A 350 -11.98 -1.82 9.40
CA GLY A 350 -10.54 -1.69 9.59
C GLY A 350 -9.91 -2.85 10.36
N ASN A 351 -10.63 -3.98 10.54
CA ASN A 351 -10.08 -5.21 11.09
C ASN A 351 -9.23 -5.90 10.01
N LEU A 352 -8.11 -6.50 10.41
CA LEU A 352 -7.14 -7.10 9.50
C LEU A 352 -7.28 -8.62 9.49
N VAL A 353 -7.48 -9.21 8.32
CA VAL A 353 -7.37 -10.64 8.09
C VAL A 353 -5.97 -10.93 7.54
N ILE A 354 -5.28 -11.89 8.14
CA ILE A 354 -3.92 -12.31 7.81
C ILE A 354 -3.98 -13.79 7.50
N ALA A 355 -3.52 -14.20 6.32
CA ALA A 355 -3.35 -15.59 5.95
C ALA A 355 -1.87 -15.92 5.80
N GLY A 356 -1.49 -17.14 6.16
CA GLY A 356 -0.11 -17.60 6.12
C GLY A 356 0.01 -19.06 6.50
N ARG A 357 1.17 -19.44 7.03
CA ARG A 357 1.43 -20.77 7.59
C ARG A 357 2.10 -20.69 8.95
N SER A 358 1.96 -21.76 9.72
CA SER A 358 2.58 -21.93 11.04
C SER A 358 2.97 -23.39 11.25
N ASN A 359 4.14 -23.63 11.84
CA ASN A 359 4.49 -24.94 12.40
C ASN A 359 4.39 -24.99 13.94
N SER A 360 3.93 -23.91 14.58
CA SER A 360 3.72 -23.86 16.03
C SER A 360 2.60 -24.79 16.48
N SER A 361 2.86 -25.57 17.52
CA SER A 361 1.81 -26.32 18.22
C SER A 361 0.94 -25.44 19.12
N ASP A 362 1.45 -24.28 19.48
CA ASP A 362 0.83 -23.26 20.33
C ASP A 362 0.52 -21.95 19.58
N TYR A 363 0.39 -22.00 18.25
CA TYR A 363 -0.12 -20.87 17.47
C TYR A 363 -1.44 -20.38 18.09
N PRO A 364 -1.71 -19.06 18.16
CA PRO A 364 -2.89 -18.50 18.83
C PRO A 364 -4.19 -18.71 18.01
N ALA A 365 -4.49 -19.96 17.66
CA ALA A 365 -5.72 -20.41 17.02
C ALA A 365 -6.85 -20.55 18.04
N LEU A 366 -8.04 -20.05 17.68
CA LEU A 366 -9.28 -20.25 18.43
C LEU A 366 -10.00 -21.53 17.99
N ASN A 367 -9.79 -21.97 16.75
CA ASN A 367 -10.26 -23.25 16.25
C ASN A 367 -9.16 -23.95 15.44
N ASN A 368 -9.08 -25.27 15.58
CA ASN A 368 -8.20 -26.11 14.80
C ASN A 368 -9.05 -27.05 13.94
N PHE A 369 -8.71 -27.20 12.66
CA PHE A 369 -9.43 -28.05 11.72
C PHE A 369 -8.47 -29.03 11.03
N GLY A 370 -8.72 -30.33 11.21
CA GLY A 370 -7.88 -31.39 10.67
C GLY A 370 -6.86 -31.92 11.68
N THR A 371 -5.93 -32.75 11.21
CA THR A 371 -4.96 -33.48 12.06
C THR A 371 -3.76 -32.62 12.44
N GLY A 372 -3.39 -31.66 11.60
CA GLY A 372 -2.20 -30.81 11.78
C GLY A 372 -0.90 -31.52 11.41
N GLY A 373 0.01 -30.78 10.79
CA GLY A 373 1.23 -31.30 10.18
C GLY A 373 2.50 -30.56 10.63
N LEU A 374 3.52 -30.56 9.75
CA LEU A 374 4.70 -29.72 9.94
C LEU A 374 4.28 -28.26 9.78
N TYR A 375 3.96 -27.83 8.57
CA TYR A 375 3.33 -26.54 8.33
C TYR A 375 1.83 -26.68 8.12
N ASP A 376 1.04 -25.84 8.80
CA ASP A 376 -0.41 -25.74 8.62
C ASP A 376 -0.81 -24.34 8.17
N ILE A 377 -1.90 -24.23 7.41
CA ILE A 377 -2.46 -22.94 7.03
C ILE A 377 -3.01 -22.25 8.27
N VAL A 378 -2.69 -20.96 8.44
CA VAL A 378 -3.27 -20.11 9.47
C VAL A 378 -4.03 -18.94 8.86
N ILE A 379 -5.18 -18.61 9.43
CA ILE A 379 -5.96 -17.41 9.10
C ILE A 379 -6.35 -16.72 10.40
N THR A 380 -5.87 -15.49 10.60
CA THR A 380 -6.08 -14.70 11.82
C THR A 380 -6.75 -13.39 11.50
N LYS A 381 -7.79 -13.03 12.26
CA LYS A 381 -8.49 -11.74 12.16
C LYS A 381 -8.23 -10.91 13.41
N LEU A 382 -7.44 -9.84 13.28
CA LEU A 382 -7.20 -8.85 14.32
C LEU A 382 -8.25 -7.75 14.31
N ASN A 383 -8.63 -7.24 15.47
CA ASN A 383 -9.46 -6.04 15.56
C ASN A 383 -8.74 -4.79 15.00
N ALA A 384 -9.49 -3.74 14.69
CA ALA A 384 -8.93 -2.53 14.06
C ALA A 384 -7.84 -1.79 14.85
N THR A 385 -7.78 -2.02 16.17
CA THR A 385 -6.76 -1.47 17.08
C THR A 385 -5.53 -2.37 17.21
N GLY A 386 -5.55 -3.58 16.64
CA GLY A 386 -4.47 -4.56 16.73
C GLY A 386 -4.25 -5.12 18.13
N SER A 387 -5.24 -5.02 19.03
CA SER A 387 -5.12 -5.37 20.45
C SER A 387 -5.74 -6.73 20.81
N GLY A 388 -6.42 -7.38 19.88
CA GLY A 388 -7.07 -8.66 20.14
C GLY A 388 -7.57 -9.37 18.89
N LEU A 389 -7.77 -10.69 19.02
CA LEU A 389 -8.32 -11.56 17.99
C LEU A 389 -9.84 -11.43 17.93
N LEU A 390 -10.39 -11.26 16.74
CA LEU A 390 -11.81 -11.47 16.44
C LEU A 390 -12.10 -12.89 15.94
N GLY A 391 -11.06 -13.57 15.44
CA GLY A 391 -11.08 -14.94 14.94
C GLY A 391 -9.66 -15.39 14.66
N SER A 392 -9.37 -16.68 14.81
CA SER A 392 -8.07 -17.25 14.43
C SER A 392 -8.23 -18.75 14.23
N VAL A 393 -7.71 -19.28 13.12
CA VAL A 393 -7.80 -20.70 12.79
C VAL A 393 -6.46 -21.23 12.32
N LYS A 394 -6.21 -22.50 12.66
CA LYS A 394 -5.18 -23.34 12.07
C LYS A 394 -5.87 -24.52 11.37
N ILE A 395 -5.56 -24.75 10.10
CA ILE A 395 -6.21 -25.75 9.25
C ILE A 395 -5.18 -26.51 8.41
N GLY A 396 -5.19 -27.84 8.50
CA GLY A 396 -4.24 -28.69 7.80
C GLY A 396 -4.43 -30.18 8.09
N GLY A 397 -3.71 -31.00 7.35
CA GLY A 397 -3.62 -32.45 7.52
C GLY A 397 -2.22 -32.85 7.99
N SER A 398 -1.83 -34.10 7.72
CA SER A 398 -0.55 -34.68 8.18
C SER A 398 0.70 -34.24 7.40
N GLY A 399 0.53 -33.62 6.23
CA GLY A 399 1.60 -33.12 5.37
C GLY A 399 1.88 -31.64 5.56
N ASP A 400 2.58 -31.03 4.61
CA ASP A 400 2.78 -29.58 4.57
C ASP A 400 1.59 -28.89 3.89
N ASP A 401 1.02 -27.90 4.58
CA ASP A 401 -0.12 -27.10 4.16
C ASP A 401 0.23 -25.62 4.14
N GLY A 402 -0.20 -24.92 3.09
CA GLY A 402 0.26 -23.56 2.84
C GLY A 402 1.74 -23.50 2.49
N VAL A 403 2.30 -24.56 1.89
CA VAL A 403 3.68 -24.60 1.40
C VAL A 403 3.65 -25.02 -0.05
N ASN A 404 4.16 -24.16 -0.94
CA ASN A 404 4.29 -24.51 -2.34
C ASN A 404 5.61 -25.29 -2.57
N ILE A 405 5.47 -26.57 -2.88
CA ILE A 405 6.47 -27.61 -3.15
C ILE A 405 7.32 -28.01 -1.94
N ARG A 406 7.92 -27.04 -1.24
CA ARG A 406 8.69 -27.26 -0.01
C ARG A 406 9.05 -25.93 0.67
N PRO A 407 9.31 -25.93 1.99
CA PRO A 407 9.74 -24.73 2.71
C PRO A 407 11.05 -24.16 2.15
N LYS A 408 11.23 -22.84 2.30
CA LYS A 408 12.36 -22.11 1.72
C LYS A 408 13.70 -22.36 2.40
N TYR A 409 13.74 -22.36 3.73
CA TYR A 409 14.96 -22.31 4.52
C TYR A 409 15.64 -23.65 4.87
N PRO A 410 14.97 -24.82 4.92
CA PRO A 410 15.64 -26.07 5.29
C PRO A 410 16.53 -26.70 4.20
N VAL A 411 16.68 -26.09 3.01
CA VAL A 411 17.34 -26.72 1.84
C VAL A 411 18.74 -26.18 1.51
N THR A 412 19.68 -27.10 1.26
CA THR A 412 21.07 -26.82 0.79
C THR A 412 21.19 -26.54 -0.71
N SER A 413 20.09 -26.65 -1.47
CA SER A 413 20.02 -26.32 -2.90
C SER A 413 18.75 -25.52 -3.19
N PRO A 414 18.76 -24.20 -2.93
CA PRO A 414 17.71 -23.34 -3.44
C PRO A 414 17.82 -23.35 -4.98
N SER A 415 16.72 -23.66 -5.66
CA SER A 415 16.63 -23.77 -7.12
C SER A 415 15.18 -23.85 -7.56
N ALA A 416 14.93 -23.50 -8.82
CA ALA A 416 13.63 -23.70 -9.43
C ALA A 416 13.26 -25.19 -9.45
N VAL A 417 12.08 -25.52 -8.93
CA VAL A 417 11.54 -26.88 -8.92
C VAL A 417 10.02 -26.80 -9.04
N SER A 418 9.45 -27.59 -9.96
CA SER A 418 8.00 -27.71 -10.14
C SER A 418 7.28 -26.35 -10.21
N LEU A 419 6.37 -26.02 -9.29
CA LEU A 419 5.63 -24.75 -9.28
C LEU A 419 6.39 -23.59 -8.60
N ARG A 420 7.57 -23.85 -8.03
CA ARG A 420 8.41 -22.85 -7.36
C ARG A 420 9.44 -22.31 -8.35
N ARG A 421 9.16 -21.15 -8.95
CA ARG A 421 9.98 -20.53 -10.01
C ARG A 421 10.67 -19.24 -9.60
N ASN A 422 10.36 -18.73 -8.42
CA ASN A 422 11.01 -17.59 -7.78
C ASN A 422 11.41 -17.90 -6.34
N TYR A 423 12.35 -17.11 -5.82
CA TYR A 423 12.85 -17.20 -4.44
C TYR A 423 11.75 -17.22 -3.36
N GLY A 424 10.71 -16.41 -3.51
CA GLY A 424 9.59 -16.32 -2.54
C GLY A 424 8.35 -17.18 -2.88
N ASP A 425 8.44 -18.07 -3.88
CA ASP A 425 7.26 -18.81 -4.34
C ASP A 425 6.79 -19.92 -3.38
N ASP A 426 7.52 -20.23 -2.30
CA ASP A 426 7.04 -21.17 -1.28
C ASP A 426 5.88 -20.60 -0.46
N ALA A 427 5.78 -19.26 -0.38
CA ALA A 427 4.76 -18.50 0.33
C ALA A 427 3.71 -17.91 -0.61
N ARG A 428 2.99 -18.78 -1.33
CA ARG A 428 1.90 -18.39 -2.24
C ARG A 428 0.55 -18.83 -1.68
N SER A 429 -0.25 -17.87 -1.25
CA SER A 429 -1.69 -18.00 -1.00
C SER A 429 -2.34 -16.62 -1.05
N GLU A 430 -3.64 -16.55 -1.31
CA GLU A 430 -4.39 -15.28 -1.38
C GLU A 430 -5.62 -15.36 -0.48
N VAL A 431 -5.78 -14.35 0.38
CA VAL A 431 -6.99 -14.17 1.19
C VAL A 431 -7.83 -13.02 0.66
N ILE A 432 -9.12 -13.28 0.44
CA ILE A 432 -10.10 -12.27 0.00
C ILE A 432 -11.39 -12.38 0.81
N MET A 433 -12.28 -11.39 0.71
CA MET A 433 -13.57 -11.39 1.39
C MET A 433 -14.72 -11.11 0.43
N ASP A 434 -15.88 -11.72 0.69
CA ASP A 434 -17.14 -11.32 0.04
C ASP A 434 -17.81 -10.14 0.78
N GLY A 435 -18.92 -9.65 0.22
CA GLY A 435 -19.69 -8.54 0.81
C GLY A 435 -20.35 -8.86 2.17
N SER A 436 -20.32 -10.13 2.61
CA SER A 436 -20.75 -10.54 3.97
C SER A 436 -19.56 -10.71 4.92
N ASN A 437 -18.36 -10.29 4.50
CA ASN A 437 -17.10 -10.50 5.18
C ASN A 437 -16.75 -11.99 5.40
N ASN A 438 -17.34 -12.93 4.65
CA ASN A 438 -16.84 -14.31 4.66
C ASN A 438 -15.47 -14.32 4.00
N ILE A 439 -14.58 -15.16 4.53
CA ILE A 439 -13.17 -15.16 4.20
C ILE A 439 -12.90 -16.35 3.27
N TYR A 440 -12.33 -16.07 2.10
CA TYR A 440 -11.89 -17.10 1.16
C TYR A 440 -10.37 -17.18 1.16
N LEU A 441 -9.85 -18.39 1.01
CA LEU A 441 -8.41 -18.64 0.84
C LEU A 441 -8.18 -19.53 -0.37
N ALA A 442 -7.24 -19.14 -1.23
CA ALA A 442 -6.59 -20.00 -2.21
C ALA A 442 -5.17 -20.33 -1.72
N SER A 443 -4.81 -21.61 -1.66
CA SER A 443 -3.50 -22.08 -1.17
C SER A 443 -3.12 -23.44 -1.80
N ALA A 444 -2.15 -24.15 -1.23
CA ALA A 444 -1.76 -25.51 -1.61
C ALA A 444 -1.63 -26.45 -0.39
N THR A 445 -1.72 -27.75 -0.64
CA THR A 445 -1.61 -28.84 0.35
C THR A 445 -0.85 -30.02 -0.23
N GLN A 446 -0.03 -30.67 0.60
CA GLN A 446 0.55 -32.00 0.35
C GLN A 446 -0.12 -33.08 1.22
N SER A 447 -1.14 -32.69 2.00
CA SER A 447 -1.84 -33.56 2.94
C SER A 447 -2.90 -34.38 2.22
N THR A 448 -2.79 -35.71 2.29
CA THR A 448 -3.85 -36.62 1.78
C THR A 448 -5.11 -36.61 2.65
N ASP A 449 -4.99 -36.10 3.87
CA ASP A 449 -6.02 -36.02 4.92
C ASP A 449 -6.36 -34.58 5.30
N PHE A 450 -6.14 -33.60 4.41
CA PHE A 450 -6.53 -32.22 4.61
C PHE A 450 -8.02 -32.10 4.99
N PHE A 451 -8.34 -31.16 5.89
CA PHE A 451 -9.71 -30.95 6.36
C PHE A 451 -10.63 -30.49 5.23
N THR A 452 -11.52 -31.37 4.78
CA THR A 452 -12.54 -31.07 3.78
C THR A 452 -13.92 -30.93 4.39
N ARG A 453 -14.72 -30.01 3.84
CA ARG A 453 -16.11 -29.80 4.23
C ARG A 453 -16.92 -29.33 3.02
N ASN A 454 -18.03 -30.00 2.74
CA ASN A 454 -18.85 -29.71 1.55
C ASN A 454 -18.00 -29.65 0.26
N ALA A 455 -17.00 -30.53 0.17
CA ALA A 455 -15.98 -30.45 -0.88
C ALA A 455 -16.52 -30.93 -2.22
N VAL A 456 -16.30 -30.12 -3.26
CA VAL A 456 -16.52 -30.52 -4.65
C VAL A 456 -15.45 -31.52 -5.14
N GLN A 457 -14.23 -31.41 -4.62
CA GLN A 457 -13.17 -32.41 -4.77
C GLN A 457 -12.71 -32.84 -3.37
N PRO A 458 -13.12 -34.04 -2.90
CA PRO A 458 -12.91 -34.47 -1.52
C PRO A 458 -11.54 -35.13 -1.25
N ALA A 459 -10.74 -35.38 -2.28
CA ALA A 459 -9.43 -36.02 -2.17
C ALA A 459 -8.40 -35.33 -3.06
N ILE A 460 -7.15 -35.34 -2.61
CA ILE A 460 -5.99 -34.90 -3.38
C ILE A 460 -5.84 -35.74 -4.65
N GLY A 461 -5.52 -35.10 -5.77
CA GLY A 461 -5.30 -35.75 -7.05
C GLY A 461 -3.84 -36.14 -7.29
N GLY A 462 -2.90 -35.30 -6.83
CA GLY A 462 -1.46 -35.46 -7.06
C GLY A 462 -0.63 -35.47 -5.77
N ALA A 463 0.66 -35.17 -5.90
CA ALA A 463 1.57 -35.04 -4.75
C ALA A 463 1.39 -33.70 -4.00
N GLN A 464 0.89 -32.68 -4.70
CA GLN A 464 0.43 -31.42 -4.14
C GLN A 464 -0.76 -30.95 -4.96
N ASP A 465 -1.85 -30.55 -4.31
CA ASP A 465 -2.98 -29.88 -4.96
C ASP A 465 -3.16 -28.47 -4.39
N GLY A 466 -3.91 -27.65 -5.12
CA GLY A 466 -4.50 -26.46 -4.54
C GLY A 466 -5.53 -26.81 -3.46
N VAL A 467 -5.75 -25.89 -2.53
CA VAL A 467 -6.92 -25.91 -1.64
C VAL A 467 -7.68 -24.59 -1.73
N ILE A 468 -9.00 -24.68 -1.68
CA ILE A 468 -9.90 -23.54 -1.70
C ILE A 468 -10.81 -23.61 -0.49
N LEU A 469 -10.77 -22.58 0.35
CA LEU A 469 -11.52 -22.50 1.61
C LEU A 469 -12.50 -21.33 1.57
N LYS A 470 -13.62 -21.47 2.27
CA LYS A 470 -14.49 -20.37 2.67
C LYS A 470 -14.87 -20.53 4.13
N LEU A 471 -14.61 -19.51 4.95
CA LEU A 471 -14.97 -19.45 6.36
C LEU A 471 -15.93 -18.28 6.61
N ASN A 472 -16.72 -18.38 7.67
CA ASN A 472 -17.51 -17.24 8.12
C ASN A 472 -16.63 -16.10 8.66
N SER A 473 -17.22 -14.92 8.80
CA SER A 473 -16.50 -13.66 9.05
C SER A 473 -15.74 -13.54 10.38
N ASN A 474 -16.05 -14.41 11.34
CA ASN A 474 -15.36 -14.53 12.63
C ASN A 474 -14.48 -15.79 12.73
N LEU A 475 -14.30 -16.51 11.61
CA LEU A 475 -13.47 -17.72 11.53
C LEU A 475 -13.90 -18.87 12.48
N SER A 476 -15.17 -18.88 12.92
CA SER A 476 -15.67 -19.93 13.82
C SER A 476 -16.18 -21.17 13.08
N ASN A 477 -16.38 -21.09 11.76
CA ASN A 477 -16.92 -22.19 10.97
C ASN A 477 -16.38 -22.17 9.54
N VAL A 478 -15.89 -23.33 9.08
CA VAL A 478 -15.61 -23.59 7.66
C VAL A 478 -16.94 -23.82 6.96
N LEU A 479 -17.27 -22.99 5.97
CA LEU A 479 -18.47 -23.11 5.14
C LEU A 479 -18.26 -24.15 4.03
N PHE A 480 -17.09 -24.10 3.38
CA PHE A 480 -16.57 -25.20 2.57
C PHE A 480 -15.04 -25.20 2.59
N SER A 481 -14.45 -26.37 2.33
CA SER A 481 -13.04 -26.57 2.04
C SER A 481 -12.89 -27.75 1.08
N THR A 482 -12.15 -27.54 -0.01
CA THR A 482 -12.01 -28.52 -1.10
C THR A 482 -10.57 -28.53 -1.63
N TYR A 483 -10.12 -29.68 -2.11
CA TYR A 483 -8.94 -29.76 -2.97
C TYR A 483 -9.25 -29.14 -4.36
N PHE A 484 -8.20 -28.82 -5.11
CA PHE A 484 -8.24 -28.45 -6.51
C PHE A 484 -6.94 -28.92 -7.19
N GLY A 485 -7.02 -29.98 -7.99
CA GLY A 485 -5.86 -30.51 -8.70
C GLY A 485 -6.16 -31.76 -9.51
N GLY A 486 -5.20 -32.12 -10.36
CA GLY A 486 -5.17 -33.34 -11.17
C GLY A 486 -4.09 -34.30 -10.66
N SER A 487 -3.46 -35.07 -11.54
CA SER A 487 -2.57 -36.18 -11.15
C SER A 487 -1.12 -35.78 -10.78
N ALA A 488 -0.75 -34.51 -10.92
CA ALA A 488 0.60 -33.99 -10.69
C ALA A 488 0.57 -32.80 -9.71
N ASN A 489 1.64 -32.01 -9.61
CA ASN A 489 1.64 -30.86 -8.68
C ASN A 489 0.78 -29.72 -9.22
N ASP A 490 -0.13 -29.24 -8.39
CA ASP A 490 -1.01 -28.12 -8.63
C ASP A 490 -1.02 -27.16 -7.43
N ALA A 491 -1.22 -25.87 -7.66
CA ALA A 491 -1.31 -24.90 -6.58
C ALA A 491 -2.21 -23.72 -6.97
N CYS A 492 -3.05 -23.28 -6.03
CA CYS A 492 -3.84 -22.07 -6.17
C CYS A 492 -3.06 -20.89 -5.57
N PHE A 493 -2.71 -19.90 -6.39
CA PHE A 493 -1.90 -18.75 -5.95
C PHE A 493 -2.73 -17.52 -5.65
N VAL A 494 -3.74 -17.24 -6.48
CA VAL A 494 -4.54 -16.01 -6.42
C VAL A 494 -6.01 -16.28 -6.66
N ALA A 495 -6.85 -15.43 -6.06
CA ALA A 495 -8.31 -15.54 -6.17
C ALA A 495 -8.96 -14.16 -6.37
N SER A 496 -10.12 -14.17 -7.05
CA SER A 496 -10.96 -12.98 -7.20
C SER A 496 -12.43 -13.37 -7.34
N ILE A 497 -13.33 -12.55 -6.78
CA ILE A 497 -14.78 -12.78 -6.87
C ILE A 497 -15.31 -11.99 -8.07
N SER A 498 -16.06 -12.67 -8.94
CA SER A 498 -16.76 -12.03 -10.04
C SER A 498 -17.79 -11.03 -9.50
N PRO A 499 -17.71 -9.74 -9.86
CA PRO A 499 -18.66 -8.74 -9.37
C PRO A 499 -20.07 -8.90 -9.96
N THR A 500 -20.23 -9.68 -11.02
CA THR A 500 -21.50 -9.86 -11.73
C THR A 500 -22.23 -11.14 -11.33
N THR A 501 -21.50 -12.17 -10.89
CA THR A 501 -22.09 -13.48 -10.52
C THR A 501 -21.90 -13.85 -9.06
N GLY A 502 -20.89 -13.28 -8.38
CA GLY A 502 -20.47 -13.68 -7.05
C GLY A 502 -19.63 -14.97 -7.02
N ASP A 503 -19.43 -15.64 -8.15
CA ASP A 503 -18.60 -16.84 -8.24
C ASP A 503 -17.11 -16.52 -8.01
N LEU A 504 -16.40 -17.50 -7.47
CA LEU A 504 -15.00 -17.41 -7.17
C LEU A 504 -14.17 -17.87 -8.38
N TYR A 505 -13.23 -17.04 -8.80
CA TYR A 505 -12.23 -17.43 -9.79
C TYR A 505 -10.89 -17.58 -9.09
N ILE A 506 -10.17 -18.64 -9.43
CA ILE A 506 -8.88 -18.99 -8.84
C ILE A 506 -7.89 -19.22 -9.98
N ALA A 507 -6.65 -18.79 -9.80
CA ALA A 507 -5.57 -19.02 -10.74
C ALA A 507 -4.28 -19.42 -10.01
N GLY A 508 -3.37 -20.06 -10.75
CA GLY A 508 -2.10 -20.53 -10.23
C GLY A 508 -1.33 -21.34 -11.26
N GLY A 509 -0.61 -22.36 -10.79
CA GLY A 509 0.22 -23.25 -11.60
C GLY A 509 -0.24 -24.70 -11.54
N THR A 510 0.00 -25.43 -12.63
CA THR A 510 -0.37 -26.84 -12.79
C THR A 510 0.67 -27.61 -13.59
N GLU A 511 0.94 -28.85 -13.17
CA GLU A 511 1.65 -29.86 -13.96
C GLU A 511 0.70 -30.95 -14.47
N SER A 512 -0.61 -30.76 -14.25
CA SER A 512 -1.66 -31.76 -14.44
C SER A 512 -2.43 -31.56 -15.74
N ALA A 513 -2.45 -32.60 -16.59
CA ALA A 513 -3.26 -32.62 -17.80
C ALA A 513 -4.78 -32.82 -17.57
N ASN A 514 -5.18 -33.10 -16.33
CA ASN A 514 -6.51 -33.55 -15.94
C ASN A 514 -7.12 -32.71 -14.79
N LEU A 515 -6.89 -31.40 -14.77
CA LEU A 515 -7.51 -30.51 -13.77
C LEU A 515 -9.04 -30.66 -13.75
N PRO A 516 -9.73 -30.42 -12.62
CA PRO A 516 -11.19 -30.41 -12.56
C PRO A 516 -11.82 -29.31 -13.43
N GLY A 517 -13.14 -29.39 -13.69
CA GLY A 517 -13.91 -28.36 -14.41
C GLY A 517 -14.02 -28.56 -15.92
N ASN A 518 -15.12 -28.07 -16.51
CA ASN A 518 -15.37 -28.18 -17.96
C ASN A 518 -14.40 -27.31 -18.76
N LYS A 519 -13.81 -27.87 -19.81
CA LYS A 519 -12.84 -27.22 -20.71
C LYS A 519 -13.42 -26.94 -22.10
N THR A 520 -14.68 -27.28 -22.33
CA THR A 520 -15.32 -27.08 -23.64
C THR A 520 -15.49 -25.59 -23.92
N GLY A 521 -14.95 -25.13 -25.06
CA GLY A 521 -15.10 -23.76 -25.53
C GLY A 521 -14.28 -22.71 -24.75
N VAL A 522 -13.32 -23.14 -23.94
CA VAL A 522 -12.37 -22.24 -23.26
C VAL A 522 -11.12 -21.97 -24.12
N ILE A 523 -10.34 -20.95 -23.77
CA ILE A 523 -9.11 -20.55 -24.51
C ILE A 523 -8.10 -21.70 -24.60
N GLY A 524 -7.82 -22.35 -23.47
CA GLY A 524 -6.87 -23.46 -23.36
C GLY A 524 -7.60 -24.73 -22.88
N PRO A 525 -8.17 -25.52 -23.81
CA PRO A 525 -8.95 -26.70 -23.45
C PRO A 525 -8.10 -27.90 -23.02
N ALA A 526 -6.78 -27.84 -23.19
CA ALA A 526 -5.85 -28.90 -22.85
C ALA A 526 -4.53 -28.32 -22.31
N PHE A 527 -3.89 -29.10 -21.43
CA PHE A 527 -2.55 -28.85 -20.93
C PHE A 527 -1.52 -29.06 -22.04
N ASN A 528 -0.46 -28.25 -22.08
CA ASN A 528 0.57 -28.43 -23.09
C ASN A 528 1.52 -29.58 -22.71
N THR A 529 1.45 -30.68 -23.46
CA THR A 529 2.32 -31.84 -23.27
C THR A 529 3.60 -31.80 -24.12
N SER A 530 3.85 -30.70 -24.83
CA SER A 530 4.92 -30.61 -25.85
C SER A 530 6.24 -30.16 -25.24
N GLY A 531 6.85 -30.97 -24.37
CA GLY A 531 8.19 -30.73 -23.83
C GLY A 531 8.50 -31.49 -22.53
N THR A 532 9.78 -31.53 -22.16
CA THR A 532 10.28 -32.03 -20.85
C THR A 532 10.09 -30.98 -19.73
N VAL A 533 9.48 -29.83 -20.03
CA VAL A 533 9.48 -28.65 -19.15
C VAL A 533 8.03 -28.23 -18.83
N VAL A 534 7.62 -28.50 -17.59
CA VAL A 534 6.38 -28.06 -16.92
C VAL A 534 6.75 -26.98 -15.88
N PRO A 535 5.86 -26.08 -15.39
CA PRO A 535 4.37 -26.07 -15.42
C PRO A 535 3.66 -25.10 -16.39
N ASP A 536 2.33 -25.23 -16.51
CA ASP A 536 1.40 -24.27 -17.13
C ASP A 536 0.61 -23.47 -16.08
N GLY A 537 0.07 -22.32 -16.48
CA GLY A 537 -0.91 -21.58 -15.69
C GLY A 537 -2.33 -22.10 -15.88
N PHE A 538 -3.25 -21.74 -14.98
CA PHE A 538 -4.68 -22.00 -15.15
C PHE A 538 -5.56 -20.87 -14.61
N VAL A 539 -6.82 -20.84 -15.05
CA VAL A 539 -7.92 -20.13 -14.38
C VAL A 539 -9.11 -21.08 -14.25
N THR A 540 -9.67 -21.17 -13.05
CA THR A 540 -10.86 -21.99 -12.76
C THR A 540 -11.97 -21.16 -12.13
N GLN A 541 -13.22 -21.51 -12.43
CA GLN A 541 -14.43 -20.90 -11.87
C GLN A 541 -15.13 -21.90 -10.94
N LEU A 542 -15.21 -21.53 -9.66
CA LEU A 542 -15.94 -22.23 -8.61
C LEU A 542 -17.21 -21.44 -8.25
N LYS A 543 -18.35 -22.12 -8.11
CA LYS A 543 -19.57 -21.49 -7.61
C LYS A 543 -19.35 -20.86 -6.24
N SER A 544 -20.02 -19.73 -5.98
CA SER A 544 -19.90 -18.98 -4.71
C SER A 544 -20.21 -19.78 -3.42
N ASP A 545 -20.96 -20.87 -3.55
CA ASP A 545 -21.30 -21.82 -2.47
C ASP A 545 -20.34 -23.02 -2.36
N GLY A 546 -19.36 -23.13 -3.27
CA GLY A 546 -18.40 -24.22 -3.33
C GLY A 546 -18.92 -25.52 -3.96
N SER A 547 -20.17 -25.54 -4.47
CA SER A 547 -20.85 -26.78 -4.89
C SER A 547 -20.35 -27.37 -6.22
N ALA A 548 -19.73 -26.57 -7.08
CA ALA A 548 -19.26 -27.03 -8.39
C ALA A 548 -18.12 -26.19 -8.96
N ILE A 549 -17.10 -26.87 -9.49
CA ILE A 549 -16.10 -26.28 -10.39
C ILE A 549 -16.71 -26.33 -11.79
N THR A 550 -17.13 -25.18 -12.30
CA THR A 550 -17.95 -25.11 -13.50
C THR A 550 -17.12 -25.06 -14.78
N ARG A 551 -15.94 -24.45 -14.71
CA ARG A 551 -15.08 -24.22 -15.87
C ARG A 551 -13.62 -24.10 -15.46
N THR A 552 -12.73 -24.60 -16.30
CA THR A 552 -11.29 -24.43 -16.16
C THR A 552 -10.67 -24.23 -17.53
N THR A 553 -9.73 -23.28 -17.64
CA THR A 553 -8.88 -23.10 -18.81
C THR A 553 -7.43 -23.23 -18.39
N TYR A 554 -6.63 -23.91 -19.21
CA TYR A 554 -5.18 -23.82 -19.15
C TYR A 554 -4.74 -22.50 -19.80
N LEU A 555 -3.64 -21.95 -19.29
CA LEU A 555 -2.99 -20.74 -19.77
C LEU A 555 -1.49 -21.02 -19.85
N GLY A 556 -1.05 -21.55 -20.99
CA GLY A 556 0.30 -22.05 -21.17
C GLY A 556 0.79 -21.97 -22.61
N THR A 557 2.11 -21.99 -22.75
CA THR A 557 2.86 -22.05 -24.00
C THR A 557 3.63 -23.37 -24.05
N ILE A 558 4.62 -23.53 -24.92
CA ILE A 558 5.55 -24.68 -24.88
C ILE A 558 6.62 -24.55 -23.78
N GLY A 559 6.63 -23.42 -23.07
CA GLY A 559 7.57 -23.13 -21.98
C GLY A 559 6.95 -23.39 -20.61
N ILE A 560 7.54 -22.75 -19.60
CA ILE A 560 7.01 -22.68 -18.24
C ILE A 560 6.14 -21.44 -18.17
N ASP A 561 4.89 -21.60 -17.75
CA ASP A 561 3.91 -20.55 -17.63
C ASP A 561 3.25 -20.61 -16.25
N LEU A 562 3.14 -19.47 -15.57
CA LEU A 562 2.49 -19.38 -14.26
C LEU A 562 1.68 -18.09 -14.16
N VAL A 563 0.50 -18.17 -13.54
CA VAL A 563 -0.37 -17.02 -13.28
C VAL A 563 -0.20 -16.58 -11.82
N TYR A 564 0.23 -15.33 -11.62
CA TYR A 564 0.49 -14.73 -10.32
C TYR A 564 -0.47 -13.59 -9.95
N GLY A 565 -1.34 -13.18 -10.87
CA GLY A 565 -2.33 -12.13 -10.64
C GLY A 565 -3.67 -12.48 -11.27
N LEU A 566 -4.76 -12.22 -10.55
CA LEU A 566 -6.13 -12.37 -11.01
C LEU A 566 -6.99 -11.28 -10.37
N LYS A 567 -7.60 -10.40 -11.17
CA LYS A 567 -8.58 -9.39 -10.72
C LYS A 567 -9.65 -9.17 -11.77
N PHE A 568 -10.84 -8.79 -11.33
CA PHE A 568 -11.93 -8.37 -12.22
C PHE A 568 -11.95 -6.86 -12.42
N ASP A 569 -12.33 -6.41 -13.61
CA ASP A 569 -12.86 -5.07 -13.79
C ASP A 569 -14.31 -4.98 -13.25
N LYS A 570 -14.84 -3.75 -13.19
CA LYS A 570 -16.21 -3.49 -12.74
C LYS A 570 -17.30 -4.08 -13.65
N PHE A 571 -16.95 -4.51 -14.86
CA PHE A 571 -17.87 -5.08 -15.85
C PHE A 571 -17.88 -6.61 -15.83
N GLY A 572 -17.04 -7.23 -15.00
CA GLY A 572 -16.98 -8.68 -14.84
C GLY A 572 -16.04 -9.39 -15.80
N TYR A 573 -15.08 -8.69 -16.42
CA TYR A 573 -14.01 -9.32 -17.19
C TYR A 573 -12.82 -9.66 -16.30
N PRO A 574 -12.33 -10.91 -16.30
CA PRO A 574 -11.15 -11.29 -15.55
C PRO A 574 -9.88 -10.88 -16.28
N TYR A 575 -8.93 -10.33 -15.53
CA TYR A 575 -7.58 -10.01 -15.96
C TYR A 575 -6.61 -10.94 -15.26
N VAL A 576 -5.64 -11.45 -16.00
CA VAL A 576 -4.55 -12.27 -15.47
C VAL A 576 -3.19 -11.65 -15.77
N MET A 577 -2.27 -11.85 -14.83
CA MET A 577 -0.86 -11.48 -14.98
C MET A 577 0.00 -12.67 -14.59
N GLY A 578 1.08 -12.90 -15.34
CA GLY A 578 1.97 -14.02 -15.09
C GLY A 578 3.28 -13.91 -15.82
N THR A 579 4.03 -15.01 -15.78
CA THR A 579 5.31 -15.14 -16.46
C THR A 579 5.32 -16.34 -17.40
N THR A 580 6.15 -16.27 -18.44
CA THR A 580 6.33 -17.33 -19.43
C THR A 580 7.82 -17.51 -19.72
N THR A 581 8.27 -18.72 -20.09
CA THR A 581 9.56 -18.92 -20.78
C THR A 581 9.40 -19.14 -22.28
N GLY A 582 8.17 -19.29 -22.77
CA GLY A 582 7.85 -19.46 -24.18
C GLY A 582 7.53 -18.14 -24.89
N ASN A 583 6.76 -18.27 -25.98
CA ASN A 583 6.23 -17.16 -26.77
C ASN A 583 4.76 -16.97 -26.43
N TRP A 584 4.48 -16.01 -25.55
CA TRP A 584 3.11 -15.70 -25.14
C TRP A 584 2.33 -15.03 -26.28
N PRO A 585 1.05 -15.40 -26.52
CA PRO A 585 0.26 -14.81 -27.59
C PRO A 585 -0.06 -13.33 -27.33
N VAL A 586 0.21 -12.48 -28.32
CA VAL A 586 -0.25 -11.09 -28.34
C VAL A 586 -1.52 -11.01 -29.17
N VAL A 587 -2.61 -10.52 -28.58
CA VAL A 587 -3.95 -10.48 -29.18
C VAL A 587 -4.57 -9.12 -28.92
N ASN A 588 -5.03 -8.42 -29.95
CA ASN A 588 -5.75 -7.14 -29.85
C ASN A 588 -5.09 -6.08 -28.94
N ALA A 589 -3.76 -6.08 -28.83
CA ALA A 589 -3.02 -5.15 -28.00
C ALA A 589 -2.15 -4.23 -28.86
N THR A 590 -2.30 -2.91 -28.67
CA THR A 590 -1.47 -1.91 -29.37
C THR A 590 -0.09 -1.82 -28.73
N PHE A 591 -0.04 -1.82 -27.40
CA PHE A 591 1.18 -1.93 -26.64
C PHE A 591 1.67 -3.37 -26.62
N GLN A 592 2.95 -3.56 -26.89
CA GLN A 592 3.70 -4.80 -26.62
C GLN A 592 5.19 -4.51 -26.55
N ASN A 593 5.91 -5.29 -25.75
CA ASN A 593 7.36 -5.44 -25.87
C ASN A 593 7.64 -6.85 -26.40
N PRO A 594 7.93 -7.01 -27.70
CA PRO A 594 8.10 -8.34 -28.29
C PRO A 594 9.19 -9.16 -27.60
N ASN A 595 9.00 -10.49 -27.58
CA ASN A 595 9.94 -11.49 -27.03
C ASN A 595 10.15 -11.45 -25.51
N THR A 596 9.39 -10.64 -24.78
CA THR A 596 9.51 -10.58 -23.32
C THR A 596 8.73 -11.73 -22.63
N LYS A 597 8.82 -11.78 -21.30
CA LYS A 597 8.55 -12.98 -20.50
C LYS A 597 7.61 -12.73 -19.33
N GLN A 598 6.96 -11.57 -19.31
CA GLN A 598 5.83 -11.25 -18.45
C GLN A 598 4.63 -10.96 -19.34
N PHE A 599 3.45 -11.43 -18.96
CA PHE A 599 2.22 -11.21 -19.72
C PHE A 599 1.12 -10.58 -18.88
N ILE A 600 0.23 -9.88 -19.57
CA ILE A 600 -1.04 -9.38 -19.04
C ILE A 600 -2.13 -9.72 -20.06
N SER A 601 -3.21 -10.35 -19.62
CA SER A 601 -4.34 -10.70 -20.50
C SER A 601 -5.67 -10.32 -19.87
N LYS A 602 -6.55 -9.68 -20.64
CA LYS A 602 -7.98 -9.54 -20.33
C LYS A 602 -8.73 -10.66 -21.02
N LEU A 603 -9.42 -11.49 -20.25
CA LEU A 603 -10.15 -12.67 -20.75
C LEU A 603 -11.63 -12.32 -20.94
N GLN A 604 -12.31 -13.06 -21.80
CA GLN A 604 -13.78 -13.07 -21.80
C GLN A 604 -14.28 -13.62 -20.45
N PRO A 605 -15.43 -13.14 -19.92
CA PRO A 605 -15.96 -13.60 -18.62
C PRO A 605 -16.22 -15.11 -18.58
N ASP A 606 -16.52 -15.68 -19.73
CA ASP A 606 -16.75 -17.09 -19.95
C ASP A 606 -15.46 -17.89 -20.23
N LEU A 607 -14.28 -17.25 -20.17
CA LEU A 607 -12.98 -17.83 -20.44
C LEU A 607 -12.84 -18.42 -21.87
N SER A 608 -13.67 -18.00 -22.83
CA SER A 608 -13.65 -18.51 -24.21
C SER A 608 -12.57 -17.92 -25.11
N GLY A 609 -12.10 -16.72 -24.77
CA GLY A 609 -11.19 -15.95 -25.60
C GLY A 609 -10.42 -14.89 -24.82
N PHE A 610 -9.35 -14.38 -25.41
CA PHE A 610 -8.77 -13.10 -25.01
C PHE A 610 -9.64 -11.97 -25.53
N VAL A 611 -9.98 -11.00 -24.68
CA VAL A 611 -10.35 -9.66 -25.14
C VAL A 611 -9.11 -9.00 -25.73
N TYR A 612 -8.03 -9.00 -24.93
CA TYR A 612 -6.67 -8.72 -25.38
C TYR A 612 -5.65 -9.51 -24.57
N SER A 613 -4.45 -9.66 -25.13
CA SER A 613 -3.28 -10.21 -24.44
C SER A 613 -2.01 -9.49 -24.91
N THR A 614 -1.12 -9.16 -23.99
CA THR A 614 0.14 -8.46 -24.28
C THR A 614 1.27 -8.95 -23.39
N VAL A 615 2.49 -8.58 -23.76
CA VAL A 615 3.73 -8.88 -23.06
C VAL A 615 4.53 -7.60 -22.78
N PHE A 616 5.24 -7.58 -21.65
CA PHE A 616 6.15 -6.50 -21.27
C PHE A 616 7.45 -7.06 -20.69
N GLY A 617 8.52 -6.26 -20.68
CA GLY A 617 9.82 -6.65 -20.14
C GLY A 617 11.01 -6.16 -20.97
N SER A 618 12.22 -6.66 -20.68
CA SER A 618 13.47 -6.20 -21.33
C SER A 618 13.92 -7.02 -22.54
N GLY A 619 13.25 -8.14 -22.82
CA GLY A 619 13.52 -9.02 -23.97
C GLY A 619 14.45 -10.20 -23.64
N THR A 620 14.69 -10.45 -22.36
CA THR A 620 15.45 -11.60 -21.87
C THR A 620 14.74 -12.92 -22.14
N SER A 621 15.50 -14.04 -22.16
CA SER A 621 14.95 -15.39 -22.34
C SER A 621 14.19 -15.91 -21.11
N VAL A 622 14.39 -15.29 -19.94
CA VAL A 622 13.69 -15.58 -18.69
C VAL A 622 12.89 -14.36 -18.22
N PRO A 623 11.83 -14.55 -17.41
CA PRO A 623 11.10 -13.44 -16.79
C PRO A 623 12.00 -12.52 -15.97
N ASN A 624 11.71 -11.21 -15.99
CA ASN A 624 12.52 -10.18 -15.34
C ASN A 624 12.21 -10.03 -13.85
N ILE A 625 10.97 -10.30 -13.45
CA ILE A 625 10.47 -10.04 -12.10
C ILE A 625 9.73 -11.26 -11.56
N SER A 626 9.89 -11.51 -10.27
CA SER A 626 8.94 -12.27 -9.44
C SER A 626 7.72 -11.37 -9.18
N PRO A 627 6.52 -11.68 -9.71
CA PRO A 627 5.34 -10.85 -9.49
C PRO A 627 4.80 -10.99 -8.08
N ILE A 628 4.42 -9.86 -7.47
CA ILE A 628 3.97 -9.81 -6.07
C ILE A 628 2.66 -9.06 -5.87
N ALA A 629 2.32 -8.11 -6.75
CA ALA A 629 1.08 -7.35 -6.66
C ALA A 629 0.45 -7.14 -8.04
N PHE A 630 -0.88 -7.22 -8.05
CA PHE A 630 -1.68 -7.07 -9.25
C PHE A 630 -3.02 -6.39 -8.96
N LEU A 631 -3.28 -5.27 -9.64
CA LEU A 631 -4.50 -4.49 -9.46
C LEU A 631 -5.05 -4.03 -10.82
N VAL A 632 -6.37 -4.01 -10.94
CA VAL A 632 -7.09 -3.35 -12.03
C VAL A 632 -7.94 -2.24 -11.42
N ASP A 633 -7.76 -1.00 -11.89
CA ASP A 633 -8.55 0.13 -11.39
C ASP A 633 -9.92 0.24 -12.07
N ARG A 634 -10.76 1.15 -11.58
CA ARG A 634 -12.11 1.42 -12.13
C ARG A 634 -12.13 1.97 -13.56
N CYS A 635 -10.98 2.45 -14.03
CA CYS A 635 -10.72 2.95 -15.37
C CYS A 635 -10.08 1.87 -16.27
N GLU A 636 -9.96 0.64 -15.76
CA GLU A 636 -9.40 -0.53 -16.43
C GLU A 636 -7.89 -0.44 -16.71
N ASN A 637 -7.17 0.46 -16.04
CA ASN A 637 -5.70 0.42 -16.06
C ASN A 637 -5.21 -0.71 -15.15
N VAL A 638 -4.10 -1.31 -15.56
CA VAL A 638 -3.53 -2.49 -14.89
C VAL A 638 -2.21 -2.12 -14.23
N TYR A 639 -2.11 -2.39 -12.93
CA TYR A 639 -0.94 -2.13 -12.11
C TYR A 639 -0.26 -3.45 -11.78
N VAL A 640 1.04 -3.49 -11.98
CA VAL A 640 1.88 -4.65 -11.69
C VAL A 640 3.08 -4.17 -10.89
N SER A 641 3.41 -4.91 -9.83
CA SER A 641 4.73 -4.81 -9.22
C SER A 641 5.36 -6.19 -9.03
N GLY A 642 6.68 -6.18 -9.09
CA GLY A 642 7.50 -7.37 -8.89
C GLY A 642 8.93 -6.98 -8.60
N TRP A 643 9.70 -7.94 -8.09
CA TRP A 643 11.13 -7.76 -7.84
C TRP A 643 11.94 -8.66 -8.74
N GLY A 644 13.00 -8.13 -9.35
CA GLY A 644 13.98 -8.90 -10.11
C GLY A 644 15.36 -8.61 -9.57
N GLY A 645 16.25 -9.62 -9.51
CA GLY A 645 17.58 -9.43 -8.94
C GLY A 645 18.38 -10.71 -8.68
N GLY A 646 19.63 -10.52 -8.26
CA GLY A 646 20.66 -11.56 -8.25
C GLY A 646 20.43 -12.72 -7.28
N ILE A 647 19.53 -12.62 -6.30
CA ILE A 647 19.17 -13.78 -5.45
C ILE A 647 18.50 -14.86 -6.29
N ASN A 648 17.61 -14.50 -7.24
CA ASN A 648 16.99 -15.49 -8.11
C ASN A 648 18.05 -16.20 -8.96
N ASP A 649 18.96 -15.45 -9.59
CA ASP A 649 20.03 -16.02 -10.42
C ASP A 649 21.03 -16.87 -9.59
N SER A 650 21.52 -16.34 -8.47
CA SER A 650 22.52 -17.02 -7.63
C SER A 650 21.99 -18.28 -6.95
N GLN A 651 20.67 -18.36 -6.75
CA GLN A 651 19.98 -19.52 -6.23
C GLN A 651 19.29 -20.34 -7.35
N GLY A 652 19.69 -20.21 -8.61
CA GLY A 652 19.23 -21.10 -9.68
C GLY A 652 17.73 -21.06 -9.98
N TYR A 653 17.06 -19.94 -9.72
CA TYR A 653 15.70 -19.70 -10.18
C TYR A 653 15.70 -19.21 -11.62
N SER A 654 14.64 -19.53 -12.35
CA SER A 654 14.47 -19.14 -13.75
C SER A 654 13.81 -17.77 -13.89
N THR A 655 14.23 -16.81 -13.07
CA THR A 655 13.80 -15.39 -13.12
C THR A 655 15.00 -14.48 -12.91
N GLY A 656 15.09 -13.42 -13.70
CA GLY A 656 16.28 -12.62 -13.87
C GLY A 656 16.19 -11.22 -13.27
N SER A 657 16.77 -10.27 -14.00
CA SER A 657 17.05 -8.91 -13.56
C SER A 657 16.06 -7.88 -14.09
N THR A 658 15.88 -6.79 -13.34
CA THR A 658 15.20 -5.57 -13.81
C THR A 658 16.01 -4.74 -14.82
N SER A 659 17.24 -5.15 -15.12
CA SER A 659 18.09 -4.52 -16.12
C SER A 659 17.41 -4.45 -17.49
N GLY A 660 17.37 -3.25 -18.06
CA GLY A 660 16.75 -3.00 -19.36
C GLY A 660 15.22 -2.98 -19.37
N MET A 661 14.57 -3.07 -18.21
CA MET A 661 13.10 -2.95 -18.14
C MET A 661 12.64 -1.57 -18.66
N PRO A 662 11.58 -1.49 -19.47
CA PRO A 662 11.15 -0.27 -20.14
C PRO A 662 10.58 0.73 -19.15
N GLN A 663 11.26 1.87 -18.98
CA GLN A 663 10.84 2.94 -18.08
C GLN A 663 10.04 4.01 -18.82
N VAL A 664 8.92 4.43 -18.23
CA VAL A 664 8.04 5.47 -18.75
C VAL A 664 7.62 6.37 -17.59
N ASN A 665 7.97 7.67 -17.66
CA ASN A 665 7.87 8.63 -16.55
C ASN A 665 8.49 8.11 -15.24
N PRO A 666 9.76 7.66 -15.25
CA PRO A 666 10.37 7.04 -14.08
C PRO A 666 10.50 8.02 -12.91
N LEU A 667 10.57 7.46 -11.70
CA LEU A 667 10.85 8.21 -10.48
C LEU A 667 12.21 8.91 -10.58
N THR A 668 12.24 10.18 -10.20
CA THR A 668 13.47 10.97 -10.17
C THR A 668 14.24 10.72 -8.87
N GLY A 669 15.57 10.77 -8.92
CA GLY A 669 16.42 10.67 -7.72
C GLY A 669 16.66 9.25 -7.22
N ILE A 670 16.28 8.22 -8.00
CA ILE A 670 16.62 6.82 -7.69
C ILE A 670 18.09 6.56 -8.09
N PRO A 671 18.92 5.94 -7.22
CA PRO A 671 20.31 5.55 -7.53
C PRO A 671 20.39 4.71 -8.81
N PRO A 672 21.51 4.63 -9.56
CA PRO A 672 21.60 3.84 -10.80
C PRO A 672 21.18 2.37 -10.61
N ALA A 673 20.58 1.76 -11.64
CA ALA A 673 20.15 0.37 -11.59
C ALA A 673 21.35 -0.57 -11.39
N ASP A 674 21.24 -1.52 -10.48
CA ASP A 674 22.12 -2.68 -10.39
C ASP A 674 21.44 -3.96 -10.89
N GLY A 675 20.17 -3.85 -11.29
CA GLY A 675 19.39 -4.94 -11.82
C GLY A 675 18.76 -5.82 -10.74
N ALA A 676 18.89 -5.43 -9.47
CA ALA A 676 18.25 -6.00 -8.30
C ALA A 676 17.31 -4.93 -7.70
N ASP A 677 16.14 -4.73 -8.30
CA ASP A 677 15.23 -3.65 -7.91
C ASP A 677 13.77 -4.14 -7.91
N PHE A 678 12.89 -3.44 -7.18
CA PHE A 678 11.46 -3.47 -7.48
C PHE A 678 11.18 -2.77 -8.80
N PHE A 679 10.24 -3.29 -9.58
CA PHE A 679 9.74 -2.66 -10.79
C PHE A 679 8.24 -2.44 -10.68
N PHE A 680 7.82 -1.20 -10.93
CA PHE A 680 6.42 -0.78 -10.98
C PHE A 680 6.02 -0.50 -12.41
N PHE A 681 4.94 -1.12 -12.86
CA PHE A 681 4.44 -1.04 -14.22
C PHE A 681 2.95 -0.71 -14.22
N VAL A 682 2.55 0.22 -15.10
CA VAL A 682 1.12 0.56 -15.31
C VAL A 682 0.81 0.49 -16.79
N LEU A 683 -0.12 -0.41 -17.15
CA LEU A 683 -0.69 -0.55 -18.48
C LEU A 683 -1.95 0.30 -18.58
N GLU A 684 -2.06 1.08 -19.64
CA GLU A 684 -3.29 1.76 -20.00
C GLU A 684 -4.37 0.74 -20.36
N ARG A 685 -5.63 1.07 -20.07
CA ARG A 685 -6.80 0.34 -20.55
C ARG A 685 -6.65 -0.11 -22.01
N ASP A 686 -7.18 -1.31 -22.29
CA ASP A 686 -7.17 -1.97 -23.60
C ASP A 686 -5.77 -2.23 -24.16
N ALA A 687 -4.77 -2.29 -23.28
CA ALA A 687 -3.36 -2.42 -23.65
C ALA A 687 -2.94 -1.38 -24.71
N ASN A 688 -3.38 -0.14 -24.55
CA ASN A 688 -3.10 0.92 -25.53
C ASN A 688 -1.65 1.42 -25.45
N SER A 689 -1.16 1.69 -24.24
CA SER A 689 0.22 2.14 -24.00
C SER A 689 0.70 1.79 -22.57
N GLN A 690 2.00 1.92 -22.32
CA GLN A 690 2.54 1.92 -20.96
C GLN A 690 2.44 3.34 -20.37
N LEU A 691 1.69 3.49 -19.28
CA LEU A 691 1.49 4.78 -18.62
C LEU A 691 2.62 5.12 -17.65
N PHE A 692 3.17 4.10 -17.00
CA PHE A 692 4.25 4.23 -16.03
C PHE A 692 5.15 3.00 -16.03
N GLY A 693 6.44 3.24 -15.82
CA GLY A 693 7.48 2.23 -15.65
C GLY A 693 8.61 2.83 -14.86
N SER A 694 8.83 2.36 -13.63
CA SER A 694 9.95 2.81 -12.82
C SER A 694 10.45 1.69 -11.94
N ARG A 695 11.75 1.71 -11.70
CA ARG A 695 12.37 0.91 -10.65
C ARG A 695 12.44 1.65 -9.32
N PHE A 696 12.63 0.89 -8.25
CA PHE A 696 12.90 1.38 -6.90
C PHE A 696 13.76 0.37 -6.16
N GLY A 697 14.94 0.81 -5.70
CA GLY A 697 15.95 -0.05 -5.11
C GLY A 697 17.23 0.73 -4.81
N GLN A 698 18.18 0.07 -4.13
CA GLN A 698 19.48 0.66 -3.79
C GLN A 698 20.59 0.05 -4.64
N ASN A 699 21.65 0.80 -4.93
CA ASN A 699 22.81 0.26 -5.63
C ASN A 699 23.89 -0.19 -4.63
N GLY A 700 24.22 -1.49 -4.60
CA GLY A 700 25.39 -2.02 -3.89
C GLY A 700 25.35 -1.99 -2.35
N GLY A 701 24.16 -1.84 -1.76
CA GLY A 701 23.91 -1.86 -0.31
C GLY A 701 23.63 -3.26 0.26
N LEU A 702 22.84 -3.36 1.35
CA LEU A 702 22.40 -4.64 1.97
C LEU A 702 21.54 -5.53 1.05
N GLY A 703 21.34 -5.15 -0.22
CA GLY A 703 20.43 -5.76 -1.18
C GLY A 703 18.95 -5.47 -0.86
N ASP A 704 18.14 -5.24 -1.87
CA ASP A 704 16.68 -5.36 -1.76
C ASP A 704 16.23 -6.69 -2.38
N HIS A 705 15.16 -7.26 -1.86
CA HIS A 705 14.58 -8.51 -2.34
C HIS A 705 13.13 -8.67 -1.87
N VAL A 706 12.45 -9.69 -2.40
CA VAL A 706 11.13 -10.11 -1.92
C VAL A 706 11.21 -11.52 -1.40
N ASP A 707 10.73 -11.74 -0.18
CA ASP A 707 10.78 -13.03 0.47
C ASP A 707 9.56 -13.93 0.26
N GLY A 708 8.48 -13.41 -0.31
CA GLY A 708 7.27 -14.14 -0.69
C GLY A 708 6.01 -13.28 -0.60
N GLY A 709 4.85 -13.93 -0.58
CA GLY A 709 3.54 -13.30 -0.38
C GLY A 709 2.86 -12.76 -1.64
N THR A 710 1.60 -12.35 -1.47
CA THR A 710 0.79 -11.62 -2.45
C THR A 710 0.24 -10.33 -1.84
N SER A 711 0.02 -9.31 -2.67
CA SER A 711 -0.49 -8.00 -2.28
C SER A 711 -1.55 -7.46 -3.24
#